data_AF-A0A2P1UER8-F1
#
_entry.id   AF-A0A2P1UER8-F1
#
_cell.length_a   1.000
_cell.length_b   1.000
_cell.length_c   1.000
_cell.angle_alpha   90.00
_cell.angle_beta   90.00
_cell.angle_gamma   90.00
#
_symmetry.space_group_name_H-M   'P 1'
#
loop_
_entity.id
_entity.type
_entity.pdbx_description
1 polymer ?
#
loop_
_entity_poly.entity_id
_entity_poly.type
_entity_poly.pdbx_seq_one_letter_code
_entity_poly.pdbx_strand_id
1 'polypeptide(L)'
;MDKSNLNKQLVINNIQEFAELVGNYDQAWKLLVGKKVSRIRAEVKYKGKKTGIKGTKNYKYGQIINIKYEDDTVSVHIKYQRNFFAEYKIEKIINQFSDIFPFITVQEIFQKVPEIKNKILEEIYQTLEYDFLNVNKLYQERLYKYLTKEEFGQEKYRFVQSWLEKNLGRKPDLEQSVAIGEVNNNIQVLARAGSGKTSTLVNKALFLQKHCGILPREILILAFNRKAAEEIRERIEHNSANNIPYVMTFHALAYGLVHPEEELIFDQSGGEQRKSKALQSVIDDHLKSPQYFSKIRDLMMAKFRGDWENLVRGGHLLNREEMLSYRRSLPREGLDGRYYKSFGEKAIANFLFEHNLFYSYERNYDWNGINYRPDFTIFTGKNQGIIIEYFGLQGDPDYDEMSARKRQFWQNAQNQARWQFLEFNPGDIKASQEQFGNLLKHKLESFGLLCNKLSEDEIWAKVKRRSIDHFTKAMVQFVQRCRQQFLTTEELENKIFNHNCLEEFESQFLELGQVFYRAYLERLKATGEEDFDGLMQTASKLITSGQTIFRRKSSGGDLRLLKYILIDEYQDFSELFYRLITAIRQQNSQACFFCVGDDWQAINGFAGSDLNYYQNFANYFPNSLKLNISTNYRSASAIVTTGNNLMNGLGKPAQPHKKESGFVKLVDLQDFEPTPREIEDHNGDHITPALLRLIKKIIIENNQEVVLLNRKNNLHWFVNYQNKLEDFLNAIRGYLPENLRDHLTISTSHKYKGLEKQVVIILDAVNRSYPLIHPDWVFTRIFGSHPEGIVAEERRLFYVAITRAIEQLYIITESPNYSPFLAHLNLNKINWQEYPIPGDNSKYITIEIGNQKGKGSHPTIQIRDLLKAQGYKWNSHQHRQIWYRHDLRASFTTVDDFFHQSSWYAIADGVEVCFYDDFRNLLCVCHVNNGQHDYLKAPNIELYSQDLEP
;
A
#
# COMPACT_ATOMS: atom_id res chain seq x y z
N MET A 1 -43.72 -16.85 25.78
CA MET A 1 -44.72 -17.41 26.72
C MET A 1 -45.76 -18.20 25.94
N ASP A 2 -46.24 -19.28 26.54
CA ASP A 2 -47.11 -20.29 25.94
C ASP A 2 -48.47 -19.72 25.48
N LYS A 3 -48.92 -20.06 24.25
CA LYS A 3 -50.14 -19.51 23.62
C LYS A 3 -51.43 -19.91 24.36
N SER A 4 -51.35 -20.91 25.23
CA SER A 4 -52.45 -21.49 26.01
C SER A 4 -52.99 -20.56 27.11
N ASN A 5 -52.28 -19.49 27.47
CA ASN A 5 -52.70 -18.51 28.50
C ASN A 5 -53.37 -17.23 27.95
N LEU A 6 -53.49 -17.05 26.63
CA LEU A 6 -54.05 -15.83 26.01
C LEU A 6 -55.57 -15.62 26.21
N ASN A 7 -56.31 -16.64 26.66
CA ASN A 7 -57.77 -16.58 26.86
C ASN A 7 -58.20 -16.39 28.31
N LYS A 8 -57.28 -16.27 29.27
CA LYS A 8 -57.63 -15.74 30.60
C LYS A 8 -57.58 -14.22 30.52
N GLN A 9 -58.68 -13.55 30.87
CA GLN A 9 -58.67 -12.12 31.24
C GLN A 9 -57.76 -11.95 32.47
N LEU A 10 -56.45 -11.94 32.25
CA LEU A 10 -55.49 -11.48 33.25
C LEU A 10 -55.67 -9.97 33.33
N VAL A 11 -56.50 -9.59 34.29
CA VAL A 11 -56.67 -8.21 34.71
C VAL A 11 -55.40 -7.84 35.47
N ILE A 12 -54.60 -6.94 34.91
CA ILE A 12 -53.37 -6.47 35.56
C ILE A 12 -53.79 -5.59 36.72
N ASN A 13 -53.65 -6.10 37.94
CA ASN A 13 -54.22 -5.47 39.13
C ASN A 13 -53.22 -4.59 39.90
N ASN A 14 -51.93 -4.70 39.59
CA ASN A 14 -50.89 -3.88 40.19
C ASN A 14 -49.80 -3.48 39.18
N ILE A 15 -49.08 -2.39 39.51
CA ILE A 15 -48.06 -1.79 38.63
C ILE A 15 -46.83 -2.69 38.44
N GLN A 16 -46.62 -3.64 39.35
CA GLN A 16 -45.48 -4.55 39.31
C GLN A 16 -45.71 -5.66 38.28
N GLU A 17 -46.92 -6.24 38.22
CA GLU A 17 -47.34 -7.13 37.13
C GLU A 17 -47.31 -6.41 35.77
N PHE A 18 -47.71 -5.14 35.70
CA PHE A 18 -47.58 -4.35 34.47
C PHE A 18 -46.11 -4.17 34.08
N ALA A 19 -45.26 -3.72 35.02
CA ALA A 19 -43.83 -3.52 34.78
C ALA A 19 -43.08 -4.81 34.42
N GLU A 20 -43.41 -5.94 35.03
CA GLU A 20 -42.86 -7.25 34.70
C GLU A 20 -43.29 -7.73 33.29
N LEU A 21 -44.49 -7.33 32.84
CA LEU A 21 -45.04 -7.74 31.55
C LEU A 21 -44.57 -6.87 30.37
N VAL A 22 -44.41 -5.55 30.57
CA VAL A 22 -43.90 -4.63 29.54
C VAL A 22 -42.42 -4.30 29.67
N GLY A 23 -41.77 -4.56 30.81
CA GLY A 23 -40.35 -4.28 31.02
C GLY A 23 -39.96 -2.81 30.75
N ASN A 24 -38.76 -2.60 30.20
CA ASN A 24 -38.23 -1.28 29.85
C ASN A 24 -38.88 -0.66 28.58
N TYR A 25 -40.00 -1.20 28.08
CA TYR A 25 -40.70 -0.62 26.93
C TYR A 25 -41.43 0.67 27.32
N ASP A 26 -40.71 1.78 27.24
CA ASP A 26 -41.14 3.16 27.54
C ASP A 26 -42.47 3.56 26.83
N GLN A 27 -42.80 2.91 25.70
CA GLN A 27 -44.03 3.16 24.96
C GLN A 27 -45.31 2.60 25.59
N ALA A 28 -45.23 1.46 26.29
CA ALA A 28 -46.40 0.91 26.94
C ALA A 28 -46.86 1.80 28.11
N TRP A 29 -45.89 2.43 28.78
CA TRP A 29 -46.14 3.46 29.80
C TRP A 29 -46.80 4.71 29.23
N LYS A 30 -46.46 5.11 27.99
CA LYS A 30 -47.07 6.28 27.32
C LYS A 30 -48.55 6.10 26.98
N LEU A 31 -49.07 4.88 26.90
CA LEU A 31 -50.52 4.61 26.72
C LEU A 31 -51.38 5.14 27.88
N LEU A 32 -50.75 5.34 29.03
CA LEU A 32 -51.40 5.83 30.24
C LEU A 32 -51.41 7.37 30.30
N VAL A 33 -50.59 8.06 29.49
CA VAL A 33 -50.54 9.53 29.42
C VAL A 33 -51.83 10.07 28.79
N GLY A 34 -52.43 11.08 29.40
CA GLY A 34 -53.69 11.69 28.97
C GLY A 34 -54.96 11.03 29.54
N LYS A 35 -54.86 9.85 30.15
CA LYS A 35 -55.99 9.18 30.80
C LYS A 35 -56.43 9.93 32.07
N LYS A 36 -57.75 9.96 32.29
CA LYS A 36 -58.34 10.52 33.51
C LYS A 36 -58.27 9.48 34.61
N VAL A 37 -57.80 9.91 35.77
CA VAL A 37 -57.71 9.07 36.96
C VAL A 37 -58.83 9.42 37.94
N SER A 38 -59.50 8.41 38.47
CA SER A 38 -60.54 8.52 39.50
C SER A 38 -59.97 8.24 40.88
N ARG A 39 -59.91 9.26 41.74
CA ARG A 39 -59.41 9.25 43.13
C ARG A 39 -57.93 8.90 43.28
N ILE A 40 -57.13 9.92 43.61
CA ILE A 40 -55.75 9.73 44.08
C ILE A 40 -55.57 10.49 45.39
N ARG A 41 -55.01 9.84 46.41
CA ARG A 41 -54.55 10.53 47.62
C ARG A 41 -53.24 11.24 47.32
N ALA A 42 -53.30 12.53 47.01
CA ALA A 42 -52.11 13.36 46.82
C ALA A 42 -51.70 14.07 48.11
N GLU A 43 -50.50 13.77 48.60
CA GLU A 43 -49.87 14.55 49.68
C GLU A 43 -49.27 15.85 49.11
N VAL A 44 -50.14 16.81 48.76
CA VAL A 44 -49.69 18.14 48.37
C VAL A 44 -49.40 18.96 49.62
N LYS A 45 -48.12 19.17 49.96
CA LYS A 45 -47.71 20.04 51.07
C LYS A 45 -47.91 21.51 50.66
N TYR A 46 -48.90 22.19 51.23
CA TYR A 46 -49.04 23.64 51.11
C TYR A 46 -48.85 24.33 52.46
N LYS A 47 -48.24 25.52 52.45
CA LYS A 47 -48.12 26.40 53.62
C LYS A 47 -49.35 27.32 53.67
N GLY A 48 -50.24 27.12 54.64
CA GLY A 48 -51.30 28.08 54.92
C GLY A 48 -50.74 29.37 55.52
N LYS A 49 -51.06 30.53 54.94
CA LYS A 49 -50.50 31.85 55.33
C LYS A 49 -50.79 32.30 56.77
N LYS A 50 -51.56 31.55 57.59
CA LYS A 50 -51.92 31.97 58.96
C LYS A 50 -51.78 30.93 60.08
N THR A 51 -51.47 29.66 59.82
CA THR A 51 -51.44 28.65 60.91
C THR A 51 -50.26 27.67 60.87
N GLY A 52 -49.37 27.73 59.87
CA GLY A 52 -48.14 26.92 59.85
C GLY A 52 -48.31 25.38 59.71
N ILE A 53 -49.54 24.85 59.75
CA ILE A 53 -49.81 23.41 59.65
C ILE A 53 -49.85 22.95 58.18
N LYS A 54 -49.13 21.87 57.87
CA LYS A 54 -49.21 21.11 56.60
C LYS A 54 -50.47 20.24 56.61
N GLY A 55 -51.46 20.53 55.76
CA GLY A 55 -52.65 19.69 55.60
C GLY A 55 -52.57 18.81 54.34
N THR A 56 -53.10 17.60 54.42
CA THR A 56 -53.26 16.67 53.27
C THR A 56 -54.59 16.95 52.56
N LYS A 57 -54.61 17.02 51.22
CA LYS A 57 -55.83 17.29 50.44
C LYS A 57 -56.07 16.19 49.40
N ASN A 58 -57.22 15.53 49.49
CA ASN A 58 -57.60 14.47 48.55
C ASN A 58 -58.27 15.07 47.31
N TYR A 59 -57.79 14.72 46.12
CA TYR A 59 -58.36 15.16 44.85
C TYR A 59 -59.07 14.00 44.17
N LYS A 60 -60.30 14.23 43.70
CA LYS A 60 -61.14 13.19 43.10
C LYS A 60 -60.79 12.89 41.64
N TYR A 61 -60.23 13.85 40.89
CA TYR A 61 -59.97 13.69 39.45
C TYR A 61 -58.69 14.43 39.03
N GLY A 62 -57.82 13.74 38.28
CA GLY A 62 -56.59 14.29 37.70
C GLY A 62 -56.29 13.67 36.33
N GLN A 63 -55.39 14.28 35.56
CA GLN A 63 -54.97 13.78 34.25
C GLN A 63 -53.47 13.50 34.25
N ILE A 64 -53.07 12.31 33.79
CA ILE A 64 -51.66 11.95 33.68
C ILE A 64 -51.04 12.75 32.53
N ILE A 65 -49.92 13.41 32.79
CA ILE A 65 -49.23 14.24 31.79
C ILE A 65 -47.86 13.70 31.44
N ASN A 66 -47.24 12.90 32.32
CA ASN A 66 -45.95 12.28 32.06
C ASN A 66 -45.76 11.05 32.97
N ILE A 67 -45.01 10.07 32.48
CA ILE A 67 -44.54 8.92 33.26
C ILE A 67 -43.05 8.76 32.91
N LYS A 68 -42.19 8.62 33.91
CA LYS A 68 -40.77 8.27 33.72
C LYS A 68 -40.46 6.98 34.45
N TYR A 69 -39.60 6.16 33.88
CA TYR A 69 -39.09 4.94 34.49
C TYR A 69 -37.56 5.01 34.52
N GLU A 70 -36.98 5.00 35.72
CA GLU A 70 -35.53 5.06 35.97
C GLU A 70 -35.21 4.15 37.16
N ASP A 71 -34.22 3.26 37.03
CA ASP A 71 -33.67 2.39 38.09
C ASP A 71 -34.74 1.69 38.97
N ASP A 72 -35.66 0.93 38.35
CA ASP A 72 -36.79 0.25 39.00
C ASP A 72 -37.81 1.17 39.70
N THR A 73 -37.70 2.48 39.49
CA THR A 73 -38.66 3.47 39.96
C THR A 73 -39.48 4.07 38.81
N VAL A 74 -40.79 3.82 38.83
CA VAL A 74 -41.75 4.58 38.00
C VAL A 74 -42.16 5.85 38.76
N SER A 75 -42.05 7.01 38.11
CA SER A 75 -42.60 8.29 38.55
C SER A 75 -43.73 8.75 37.62
N VAL A 76 -44.91 9.03 38.19
CA VAL A 76 -46.10 9.48 37.44
C VAL A 76 -46.42 10.93 37.80
N HIS A 77 -46.50 11.79 36.78
CA HIS A 77 -46.88 13.20 36.94
C HIS A 77 -48.36 13.40 36.58
N ILE A 78 -49.11 14.02 37.49
CA ILE A 78 -50.56 14.19 37.35
C ILE A 78 -50.93 15.66 37.51
N LYS A 79 -51.70 16.18 36.56
CA LYS A 79 -52.24 17.55 36.59
C LYS A 79 -53.66 17.56 37.17
N TYR A 80 -53.89 18.44 38.15
CA TYR A 80 -55.21 18.71 38.72
C TYR A 80 -55.77 20.06 38.26
N GLN A 81 -57.09 20.27 38.40
CA GLN A 81 -57.85 21.47 37.96
C GLN A 81 -57.27 22.84 38.41
N ARG A 82 -56.33 22.89 39.37
CA ARG A 82 -55.68 24.13 39.86
C ARG A 82 -54.15 24.20 39.68
N ASN A 83 -53.57 23.55 38.65
CA ASN A 83 -52.11 23.57 38.35
C ASN A 83 -51.20 23.05 39.49
N PHE A 84 -51.64 21.99 40.19
CA PHE A 84 -50.76 21.24 41.10
C PHE A 84 -50.25 19.98 40.39
N PHE A 85 -48.99 19.62 40.67
CA PHE A 85 -48.35 18.40 40.19
C PHE A 85 -47.96 17.54 41.40
N ALA A 86 -48.16 16.24 41.28
CA ALA A 86 -47.69 15.26 42.26
C ALA A 86 -46.88 14.19 41.53
N GLU A 87 -45.80 13.76 42.17
CA GLU A 87 -44.90 12.70 41.71
C GLU A 87 -44.96 11.55 42.73
N TYR A 88 -45.04 10.32 42.22
CA TYR A 88 -45.23 9.13 43.04
C TYR A 88 -44.21 8.06 42.66
N LYS A 89 -43.53 7.48 43.65
CA LYS A 89 -42.66 6.32 43.46
C LYS A 89 -43.46 5.01 43.49
N ILE A 90 -42.94 3.99 42.80
CA ILE A 90 -43.59 2.70 42.53
C ILE A 90 -44.19 2.04 43.79
N GLU A 91 -43.46 2.05 44.91
CA GLU A 91 -43.85 1.45 46.19
C GLU A 91 -45.16 2.02 46.77
N LYS A 92 -45.46 3.30 46.51
CA LYS A 92 -46.71 3.95 46.95
C LYS A 92 -47.88 3.70 45.98
N ILE A 93 -47.60 3.38 44.71
CA ILE A 93 -48.61 3.18 43.65
C ILE A 93 -49.17 1.76 43.66
N ILE A 94 -48.38 0.77 44.08
CA ILE A 94 -48.76 -0.66 44.14
C ILE A 94 -50.12 -0.87 44.83
N ASN A 95 -50.39 -0.17 45.94
CA ASN A 95 -51.62 -0.32 46.72
C ASN A 95 -52.83 0.49 46.21
N GLN A 96 -52.67 1.32 45.17
CA GLN A 96 -53.73 2.20 44.63
C GLN A 96 -53.89 2.05 43.10
N PHE A 97 -53.20 1.10 42.48
CA PHE A 97 -53.13 0.98 41.02
C PHE A 97 -54.49 0.76 40.35
N SER A 98 -55.38 -0.05 40.95
CA SER A 98 -56.74 -0.29 40.49
C SER A 98 -57.68 0.92 40.60
N ASP A 99 -57.40 1.83 41.54
CA ASP A 99 -58.09 3.13 41.63
C ASP A 99 -57.54 4.11 40.59
N ILE A 100 -56.26 4.00 40.24
CA ILE A 100 -55.55 4.95 39.38
C ILE A 100 -55.80 4.71 37.88
N PHE A 101 -55.94 3.46 37.46
CA PHE A 101 -56.08 3.09 36.06
C PHE A 101 -57.35 2.26 35.84
N PRO A 102 -58.29 2.65 34.94
CA PRO A 102 -59.36 1.75 34.54
C PRO A 102 -58.75 0.52 33.85
N PHE A 103 -59.22 -0.67 34.21
CA PHE A 103 -58.70 -1.97 33.78
C PHE A 103 -58.29 -1.99 32.29
N ILE A 104 -56.98 -2.10 32.03
CA ILE A 104 -56.43 -2.37 30.70
C ILE A 104 -56.09 -3.85 30.66
N THR A 105 -56.62 -4.56 29.68
CA THR A 105 -56.34 -6.00 29.54
C THR A 105 -55.00 -6.23 28.84
N VAL A 106 -54.31 -7.33 29.20
CA VAL A 106 -53.08 -7.77 28.51
C VAL A 106 -53.30 -7.87 26.99
N GLN A 107 -54.48 -8.34 26.56
CA GLN A 107 -54.87 -8.41 25.14
C GLN A 107 -54.89 -7.03 24.45
N GLU A 108 -55.41 -5.98 25.09
CA GLU A 108 -55.45 -4.63 24.49
C GLU A 108 -54.06 -4.02 24.29
N ILE A 109 -53.12 -4.33 25.18
CA ILE A 109 -51.72 -3.86 25.07
C ILE A 109 -51.03 -4.59 23.91
N PHE A 110 -51.17 -5.92 23.86
CA PHE A 110 -50.59 -6.74 22.79
C PHE A 110 -51.24 -6.49 21.42
N GLN A 111 -52.48 -6.03 21.35
CA GLN A 111 -53.11 -5.61 20.08
C GLN A 111 -52.62 -4.23 19.62
N LYS A 112 -52.54 -3.24 20.52
CA LYS A 112 -52.25 -1.85 20.13
C LYS A 112 -50.78 -1.55 19.86
N VAL A 113 -49.85 -2.23 20.52
CA VAL A 113 -48.41 -1.97 20.32
C VAL A 113 -47.96 -2.35 18.90
N PRO A 114 -48.31 -3.52 18.34
CA PRO A 114 -48.02 -3.84 16.93
C PRO A 114 -48.72 -2.90 15.94
N GLU A 115 -49.97 -2.51 16.20
CA GLU A 115 -50.71 -1.57 15.33
C GLU A 115 -50.05 -0.19 15.25
N ILE A 116 -49.62 0.37 16.39
CA ILE A 116 -48.90 1.64 16.42
C ILE A 116 -47.54 1.51 15.72
N LYS A 117 -46.82 0.42 15.96
CA LYS A 117 -45.53 0.16 15.30
C LYS A 117 -45.69 0.04 13.79
N ASN A 118 -46.71 -0.69 13.31
CA ASN A 118 -47.01 -0.83 11.89
C ASN A 118 -47.36 0.53 11.28
N LYS A 119 -48.20 1.34 11.94
CA LYS A 119 -48.55 2.68 11.45
C LYS A 119 -47.34 3.61 11.35
N ILE A 120 -46.43 3.53 12.32
CA ILE A 120 -45.18 4.31 12.31
C ILE A 120 -44.24 3.83 11.21
N LEU A 121 -44.13 2.51 11.01
CA LEU A 121 -43.36 1.95 9.91
C LEU A 121 -43.95 2.36 8.56
N GLU A 122 -45.27 2.27 8.37
CA GLU A 122 -45.96 2.77 7.16
C GLU A 122 -45.66 4.25 6.91
N GLU A 123 -45.73 5.08 7.94
CA GLU A 123 -45.42 6.51 7.85
C GLU A 123 -43.95 6.77 7.49
N ILE A 124 -43.02 5.97 8.03
CA ILE A 124 -41.60 6.00 7.63
C ILE A 124 -41.45 5.59 6.18
N TYR A 125 -42.05 4.49 5.75
CA TYR A 125 -41.96 4.00 4.38
C TYR A 125 -42.53 5.01 3.39
N GLN A 126 -43.69 5.61 3.69
CA GLN A 126 -44.24 6.68 2.86
C GLN A 126 -43.29 7.88 2.79
N THR A 127 -42.71 8.31 3.92
CA THR A 127 -41.77 9.43 3.93
C THR A 127 -40.48 9.08 3.16
N LEU A 128 -39.96 7.86 3.30
CA LEU A 128 -38.80 7.40 2.56
C LEU A 128 -39.07 7.36 1.05
N GLU A 129 -40.29 7.00 0.65
CA GLU A 129 -40.70 6.92 -0.75
C GLU A 129 -40.90 8.30 -1.40
N TYR A 130 -41.54 9.24 -0.71
CA TYR A 130 -41.96 10.52 -1.31
C TYR A 130 -41.18 11.75 -0.83
N ASP A 131 -40.54 11.72 0.34
CA ASP A 131 -39.83 12.87 0.94
C ASP A 131 -38.57 12.44 1.72
N PHE A 132 -37.70 11.69 1.03
CA PHE A 132 -36.50 11.11 1.64
C PHE A 132 -35.57 12.16 2.29
N LEU A 133 -35.51 13.38 1.75
CA LEU A 133 -34.61 14.43 2.24
C LEU A 133 -34.99 14.94 3.64
N ASN A 134 -36.28 14.87 4.02
CA ASN A 134 -36.78 15.34 5.31
C ASN A 134 -37.02 14.22 6.34
N VAL A 135 -36.76 12.95 5.99
CA VAL A 135 -37.03 11.81 6.88
C VAL A 135 -36.26 11.91 8.21
N ASN A 136 -35.04 12.43 8.20
CA ASN A 136 -34.23 12.64 9.41
C ASN A 136 -34.85 13.71 10.34
N LYS A 137 -35.43 14.77 9.76
CA LYS A 137 -36.14 15.80 10.52
C LYS A 137 -37.41 15.24 11.15
N LEU A 138 -38.18 14.45 10.39
CA LEU A 138 -39.36 13.76 10.89
C LEU A 138 -39.02 12.85 12.09
N TYR A 139 -37.89 12.15 12.01
CA TYR A 139 -37.39 11.34 13.11
C TYR A 139 -37.10 12.19 14.35
N GLN A 140 -36.31 13.25 14.21
CA GLN A 140 -35.92 14.11 15.33
C GLN A 140 -37.11 14.83 15.98
N GLU A 141 -38.10 15.26 15.20
CA GLU A 141 -39.23 16.02 15.72
C GLU A 141 -40.29 15.12 16.37
N ARG A 142 -40.48 13.90 15.85
CA ARG A 142 -41.63 13.05 16.22
C ARG A 142 -41.29 11.59 16.45
N LEU A 143 -40.56 10.94 15.53
CA LEU A 143 -40.43 9.48 15.55
C LEU A 143 -39.42 8.95 16.58
N TYR A 144 -38.50 9.77 17.09
CA TYR A 144 -37.53 9.39 18.13
C TYR A 144 -38.18 8.89 19.42
N LYS A 145 -39.44 9.27 19.66
CA LYS A 145 -40.25 8.82 20.81
C LYS A 145 -40.68 7.36 20.69
N TYR A 146 -40.64 6.82 19.47
CA TYR A 146 -41.18 5.52 19.12
C TYR A 146 -40.14 4.55 18.54
N LEU A 147 -39.08 5.07 17.93
CA LEU A 147 -38.02 4.24 17.38
C LEU A 147 -36.68 4.71 17.90
N THR A 148 -35.86 3.75 18.27
CA THR A 148 -34.44 4.03 18.51
C THR A 148 -33.80 4.51 17.20
N LYS A 149 -32.68 5.23 17.32
CA LYS A 149 -31.94 5.73 16.15
C LYS A 149 -31.46 4.57 15.28
N GLU A 150 -31.14 3.44 15.91
CA GLU A 150 -30.69 2.23 15.23
C GLU A 150 -31.82 1.58 14.42
N GLU A 151 -33.00 1.36 15.01
CA GLU A 151 -34.15 0.80 14.29
C GLU A 151 -34.55 1.69 13.10
N PHE A 152 -34.63 3.00 13.30
CA PHE A 152 -34.90 3.94 12.22
C PHE A 152 -33.85 3.87 11.11
N GLY A 153 -32.57 3.81 11.49
CA GLY A 153 -31.47 3.64 10.55
C GLY A 153 -31.61 2.35 9.73
N GLN A 154 -31.89 1.21 10.39
CA GLN A 154 -32.07 -0.07 9.71
C GLN A 154 -33.16 -0.01 8.64
N GLU A 155 -34.33 0.56 8.94
CA GLU A 155 -35.42 0.68 7.97
C GLU A 155 -35.06 1.63 6.82
N LYS A 156 -34.45 2.78 7.13
CA LYS A 156 -33.96 3.74 6.12
C LYS A 156 -32.94 3.10 5.16
N TYR A 157 -31.96 2.37 5.67
CA TYR A 157 -30.90 1.80 4.84
C TYR A 157 -31.35 0.55 4.09
N ARG A 158 -32.28 -0.25 4.65
CA ARG A 158 -32.96 -1.34 3.91
C ARG A 158 -33.78 -0.82 2.74
N PHE A 159 -34.45 0.31 2.92
CA PHE A 159 -35.15 0.98 1.83
C PHE A 159 -34.17 1.37 0.71
N VAL A 160 -33.05 2.02 1.05
CA VAL A 160 -32.00 2.39 0.06
C VAL A 160 -31.45 1.16 -0.66
N GLN A 161 -31.16 0.09 0.07
CA GLN A 161 -30.67 -1.17 -0.48
C GLN A 161 -31.66 -1.77 -1.48
N SER A 162 -32.94 -1.83 -1.11
CA SER A 162 -34.03 -2.35 -1.95
C SER A 162 -34.27 -1.49 -3.17
N TRP A 163 -34.19 -0.16 -3.02
CA TRP A 163 -34.31 0.77 -4.13
C TRP A 163 -33.18 0.58 -5.14
N LEU A 164 -31.93 0.44 -4.70
CA LEU A 164 -30.77 0.24 -5.57
C LEU A 164 -30.83 -1.10 -6.29
N GLU A 165 -31.21 -2.17 -5.59
CA GLU A 165 -31.42 -3.49 -6.18
C GLU A 165 -32.50 -3.45 -7.27
N LYS A 166 -33.65 -2.80 -6.99
CA LYS A 166 -34.77 -2.67 -7.94
C LYS A 166 -34.45 -1.80 -9.16
N ASN A 167 -33.75 -0.67 -8.98
CA ASN A 167 -33.59 0.34 -10.03
C ASN A 167 -32.25 0.26 -10.77
N LEU A 168 -31.20 -0.29 -10.16
CA LEU A 168 -29.85 -0.38 -10.73
C LEU A 168 -29.33 -1.83 -10.83
N GLY A 169 -30.13 -2.83 -10.42
CA GLY A 169 -29.82 -4.25 -10.58
C GLY A 169 -28.68 -4.78 -9.70
N ARG A 170 -28.21 -4.00 -8.72
CA ARG A 170 -27.16 -4.41 -7.78
C ARG A 170 -27.54 -4.07 -6.36
N LYS A 171 -27.49 -5.09 -5.49
CA LYS A 171 -27.72 -4.94 -4.06
C LYS A 171 -26.42 -4.54 -3.35
N PRO A 172 -26.29 -3.30 -2.86
CA PRO A 172 -25.14 -2.93 -2.04
C PRO A 172 -25.18 -3.64 -0.68
N ASP A 173 -24.04 -3.72 0.00
CA ASP A 173 -24.05 -4.09 1.43
C ASP A 173 -24.66 -2.98 2.29
N LEU A 174 -24.79 -3.25 3.59
CA LEU A 174 -25.34 -2.29 4.54
C LEU A 174 -24.44 -1.06 4.71
N GLU A 175 -23.11 -1.22 4.71
CA GLU A 175 -22.16 -0.12 4.88
C GLU A 175 -22.25 0.88 3.71
N GLN A 176 -22.32 0.39 2.48
CA GLN A 176 -22.57 1.16 1.26
C GLN A 176 -23.97 1.81 1.29
N SER A 177 -25.00 1.09 1.74
CA SER A 177 -26.36 1.62 1.86
C SER A 177 -26.45 2.76 2.86
N VAL A 178 -25.72 2.69 3.97
CA VAL A 178 -25.60 3.77 4.95
C VAL A 178 -24.96 5.01 4.31
N ALA A 179 -23.83 4.83 3.61
CA ALA A 179 -23.18 5.93 2.90
C ALA A 179 -24.09 6.58 1.84
N ILE A 180 -24.86 5.77 1.10
CA ILE A 180 -25.79 6.26 0.08
C ILE A 180 -27.02 6.94 0.71
N GLY A 181 -27.53 6.45 1.83
CA GLY A 181 -28.72 6.97 2.50
C GLY A 181 -28.53 8.25 3.33
N GLU A 182 -27.29 8.60 3.70
CA GLU A 182 -27.03 9.81 4.49
C GLU A 182 -26.95 11.07 3.62
N VAL A 183 -28.03 11.86 3.52
CA VAL A 183 -28.17 12.95 2.51
C VAL A 183 -28.10 14.38 3.07
N ASN A 184 -27.99 14.57 4.39
CA ASN A 184 -28.05 15.90 5.02
C ASN A 184 -26.73 16.39 5.64
N ASN A 185 -25.65 15.60 5.60
CA ASN A 185 -24.40 15.93 6.28
C ASN A 185 -23.23 15.97 5.28
N ASN A 186 -22.13 16.61 5.69
CA ASN A 186 -20.83 16.36 5.06
C ASN A 186 -20.38 14.94 5.42
N ILE A 187 -19.92 14.16 4.47
CA ILE A 187 -19.63 12.74 4.68
C ILE A 187 -18.23 12.43 4.18
N GLN A 188 -17.47 11.80 5.06
CA GLN A 188 -16.25 11.10 4.70
C GLN A 188 -16.51 9.59 4.71
N VAL A 189 -16.30 8.93 3.58
CA VAL A 189 -16.38 7.48 3.44
C VAL A 189 -14.98 6.89 3.40
N LEU A 190 -14.63 6.16 4.46
CA LEU A 190 -13.40 5.39 4.60
C LEU A 190 -13.59 4.03 3.94
N ALA A 191 -13.01 3.89 2.76
CA ALA A 191 -13.23 2.74 1.92
C ALA A 191 -11.95 1.93 1.79
N ARG A 192 -12.04 0.61 1.94
CA ARG A 192 -10.87 -0.27 1.72
C ARG A 192 -10.69 -0.62 0.26
N ALA A 193 -9.49 -1.09 -0.10
CA ALA A 193 -9.24 -1.61 -1.44
C ALA A 193 -10.30 -2.64 -1.84
N GLY A 194 -10.85 -2.54 -3.06
CA GLY A 194 -11.88 -3.46 -3.55
C GLY A 194 -13.28 -3.27 -2.97
N SER A 195 -13.55 -2.23 -2.18
CA SER A 195 -14.88 -1.98 -1.56
C SER A 195 -15.91 -1.27 -2.44
N GLY A 196 -15.55 -0.94 -3.67
CA GLY A 196 -16.46 -0.27 -4.61
C GLY A 196 -16.63 1.23 -4.37
N LYS A 197 -15.57 1.96 -3.98
CA LYS A 197 -15.53 3.44 -3.82
C LYS A 197 -16.34 4.21 -4.85
N THR A 198 -15.88 4.15 -6.11
CA THR A 198 -16.49 4.85 -7.25
C THR A 198 -17.92 4.37 -7.50
N SER A 199 -18.22 3.09 -7.28
CA SER A 199 -19.58 2.56 -7.40
C SER A 199 -20.52 3.15 -6.35
N THR A 200 -20.09 3.26 -5.09
CA THR A 200 -20.86 3.89 -4.01
C THR A 200 -21.12 5.37 -4.32
N LEU A 201 -20.13 6.09 -4.85
CA LEU A 201 -20.26 7.48 -5.25
C LEU A 201 -21.21 7.66 -6.45
N VAL A 202 -21.13 6.81 -7.47
CA VAL A 202 -22.07 6.81 -8.60
C VAL A 202 -23.50 6.49 -8.15
N ASN A 203 -23.66 5.46 -7.32
CA ASN A 203 -24.96 5.07 -6.78
C ASN A 203 -25.56 6.18 -5.90
N LYS A 204 -24.74 6.91 -5.15
CA LYS A 204 -25.15 8.10 -4.40
C LYS A 204 -25.72 9.17 -5.33
N ALA A 205 -25.00 9.51 -6.40
CA ALA A 205 -25.45 10.52 -7.36
C ALA A 205 -26.77 10.11 -8.03
N LEU A 206 -26.88 8.85 -8.46
CA LEU A 206 -28.09 8.32 -9.08
C LEU A 206 -29.27 8.26 -8.09
N PHE A 207 -29.03 7.92 -6.83
CA PHE A 207 -30.06 7.95 -5.79
C PHE A 207 -30.56 9.38 -5.52
N LEU A 208 -29.64 10.35 -5.37
CA LEU A 208 -30.00 11.76 -5.21
C LEU A 208 -30.82 12.29 -6.40
N GLN A 209 -30.41 11.95 -7.62
CA GLN A 209 -31.07 12.39 -8.84
C GLN A 209 -32.45 11.74 -9.01
N LYS A 210 -32.50 10.40 -9.02
CA LYS A 210 -33.69 9.65 -9.41
C LYS A 210 -34.70 9.46 -8.28
N HIS A 211 -34.22 9.30 -7.04
CA HIS A 211 -35.10 9.10 -5.88
C HIS A 211 -35.38 10.41 -5.15
N CYS A 212 -34.34 11.16 -4.80
CA CYS A 212 -34.51 12.40 -4.02
C CYS A 212 -34.92 13.62 -4.87
N GLY A 213 -35.03 13.47 -6.20
CA GLY A 213 -35.48 14.54 -7.10
C GLY A 213 -34.51 15.72 -7.22
N ILE A 214 -33.23 15.54 -6.85
CA ILE A 214 -32.22 16.58 -6.99
C ILE A 214 -31.91 16.78 -8.48
N LEU A 215 -31.93 18.03 -8.93
CA LEU A 215 -31.67 18.31 -10.34
C LEU A 215 -30.21 18.00 -10.68
N PRO A 216 -29.90 17.45 -11.87
CA PRO A 216 -28.52 17.13 -12.25
C PRO A 216 -27.55 18.32 -12.14
N ARG A 217 -28.02 19.53 -12.48
CA ARG A 217 -27.27 20.79 -12.34
C ARG A 217 -26.97 21.23 -10.90
N GLU A 218 -27.59 20.60 -9.91
CA GLU A 218 -27.34 20.84 -8.47
C GLU A 218 -26.32 19.85 -7.89
N ILE A 219 -25.80 18.91 -8.71
CA ILE A 219 -24.84 17.88 -8.32
C ILE A 219 -23.55 18.06 -9.12
N LEU A 220 -22.43 18.20 -8.42
CA LEU A 220 -21.09 18.23 -9.00
C LEU A 220 -20.29 17.02 -8.49
N ILE A 221 -19.67 16.29 -9.41
CA ILE A 221 -18.79 15.16 -9.13
C ILE A 221 -17.38 15.49 -9.62
N LEU A 222 -16.42 15.46 -8.70
CA LEU A 222 -15.02 15.79 -8.93
C LEU A 222 -14.14 14.56 -8.84
N ALA A 223 -13.28 14.40 -9.84
CA ALA A 223 -12.22 13.40 -9.86
C ALA A 223 -10.84 14.06 -10.06
N PHE A 224 -9.77 13.33 -9.74
CA PHE A 224 -8.41 13.86 -9.82
C PHE A 224 -7.81 13.80 -11.22
N ASN A 225 -8.23 12.83 -12.04
CA ASN A 225 -7.71 12.63 -13.39
C ASN A 225 -8.84 12.42 -14.41
N ARG A 226 -8.52 12.62 -15.70
CA ARG A 226 -9.49 12.58 -16.79
C ARG A 226 -10.12 11.18 -16.96
N LYS A 227 -9.33 10.11 -16.79
CA LYS A 227 -9.80 8.73 -16.93
C LYS A 227 -10.87 8.41 -15.88
N ALA A 228 -10.63 8.76 -14.61
CA ALA A 228 -11.59 8.59 -13.53
C ALA A 228 -12.88 9.40 -13.76
N ALA A 229 -12.76 10.65 -14.21
CA ALA A 229 -13.93 11.47 -14.54
C ALA A 229 -14.77 10.87 -15.68
N GLU A 230 -14.11 10.31 -16.71
CA GLU A 230 -14.80 9.66 -17.83
C GLU A 230 -15.49 8.38 -17.39
N GLU A 231 -14.80 7.52 -16.63
CA GLU A 231 -15.38 6.29 -16.09
C GLU A 231 -16.61 6.56 -15.21
N ILE A 232 -16.56 7.58 -14.36
CA ILE A 232 -17.73 8.01 -13.56
C ILE A 232 -18.86 8.46 -14.47
N ARG A 233 -18.55 9.25 -15.51
CA ARG A 233 -19.55 9.75 -16.47
C ARG A 233 -20.25 8.60 -17.19
N GLU A 234 -19.48 7.70 -17.79
CA GLU A 234 -19.99 6.53 -18.52
C GLU A 234 -20.93 5.68 -17.65
N ARG A 235 -20.55 5.44 -16.37
CA ARG A 235 -21.38 4.67 -15.42
C ARG A 235 -22.71 5.36 -15.10
N ILE A 236 -22.73 6.70 -15.03
CA ILE A 236 -23.96 7.47 -14.80
C ILE A 236 -24.81 7.49 -16.06
N GLU A 237 -24.22 7.72 -17.23
CA GLU A 237 -24.90 7.75 -18.53
C GLU A 237 -25.58 6.41 -18.84
N HIS A 238 -24.93 5.28 -18.50
CA HIS A 238 -25.53 3.96 -18.64
C HIS A 238 -26.85 3.81 -17.87
N ASN A 239 -27.02 4.59 -16.80
CA ASN A 239 -28.21 4.55 -15.95
C ASN A 239 -29.13 5.76 -16.16
N SER A 240 -28.75 6.80 -16.92
CA SER A 240 -29.52 8.04 -17.04
C SER A 240 -29.38 8.63 -18.45
N ALA A 241 -30.46 8.61 -19.22
CA ALA A 241 -30.47 9.09 -20.60
C ALA A 241 -30.50 10.64 -20.65
N ASN A 242 -29.41 11.24 -21.10
CA ASN A 242 -29.21 12.63 -21.55
C ASN A 242 -29.16 13.77 -20.51
N ASN A 243 -29.51 13.57 -19.22
CA ASN A 243 -29.41 14.63 -18.22
C ASN A 243 -28.66 14.14 -16.98
N ILE A 244 -27.33 14.25 -17.03
CA ILE A 244 -26.42 13.76 -15.99
C ILE A 244 -25.87 14.90 -15.13
N PRO A 245 -25.48 14.63 -13.86
CA PRO A 245 -24.72 15.57 -13.04
C PRO A 245 -23.49 16.13 -13.73
N TYR A 246 -22.98 17.25 -13.24
CA TYR A 246 -21.69 17.74 -13.69
C TYR A 246 -20.58 16.77 -13.24
N VAL A 247 -19.91 16.11 -14.19
CA VAL A 247 -18.76 15.23 -13.90
C VAL A 247 -17.51 15.80 -14.57
N MET A 248 -16.49 16.16 -13.77
CA MET A 248 -15.25 16.71 -14.30
C MET A 248 -14.06 16.54 -13.33
N THR A 249 -12.87 16.93 -13.78
CA THR A 249 -11.71 17.02 -12.90
C THR A 249 -11.64 18.39 -12.21
N PHE A 250 -10.90 18.48 -11.11
CA PHE A 250 -10.58 19.77 -10.47
C PHE A 250 -9.97 20.77 -11.46
N HIS A 251 -8.99 20.33 -12.26
CA HIS A 251 -8.37 21.16 -13.30
C HIS A 251 -9.36 21.59 -14.39
N ALA A 252 -10.30 20.72 -14.77
CA ALA A 252 -11.33 21.08 -15.76
C ALA A 252 -12.33 22.09 -15.20
N LEU A 253 -12.63 22.04 -13.90
CA LEU A 253 -13.42 23.06 -13.22
C LEU A 253 -12.66 24.40 -13.17
N ALA A 254 -11.39 24.39 -12.76
CA ALA A 254 -10.54 25.58 -12.72
C ALA A 254 -10.43 26.24 -14.11
N TYR A 255 -10.20 25.44 -15.16
CA TYR A 255 -10.19 25.93 -16.54
C TYR A 255 -11.52 26.61 -16.91
N GLY A 256 -12.65 26.00 -16.54
CA GLY A 256 -13.97 26.55 -16.83
C GLY A 256 -14.31 27.80 -16.02
N LEU A 257 -13.58 28.11 -14.95
CA LEU A 257 -13.73 29.32 -14.16
C LEU A 257 -12.85 30.46 -14.70
N VAL A 258 -11.58 30.14 -15.00
CA VAL A 258 -10.56 31.13 -15.35
C VAL A 258 -10.62 31.52 -16.81
N HIS A 259 -10.77 30.55 -17.73
CA HIS A 259 -10.58 30.76 -19.17
C HIS A 259 -9.26 31.48 -19.49
N PRO A 260 -8.10 30.86 -19.17
CA PRO A 260 -6.81 31.53 -19.30
C PRO A 260 -6.56 31.97 -20.75
N GLU A 261 -6.04 33.19 -20.93
CA GLU A 261 -5.51 33.66 -22.20
C GLU A 261 -4.10 33.11 -22.45
N GLU A 262 -3.40 32.76 -21.36
CA GLU A 262 -2.08 32.17 -21.34
C GLU A 262 -2.06 30.75 -21.92
N GLU A 263 -0.94 30.36 -22.52
CA GLU A 263 -0.74 28.99 -22.97
C GLU A 263 -0.46 28.07 -21.77
N LEU A 264 -1.34 27.09 -21.55
CA LEU A 264 -1.16 26.12 -20.47
C LEU A 264 -0.09 25.09 -20.78
N ILE A 265 0.97 25.06 -19.97
CA ILE A 265 2.05 24.08 -20.02
C ILE A 265 1.87 22.98 -18.98
N PHE A 266 2.14 21.74 -19.39
CA PHE A 266 2.05 20.57 -18.53
C PHE A 266 2.89 19.42 -19.07
N ASP A 267 3.14 18.44 -18.22
CA ASP A 267 3.88 17.23 -18.56
C ASP A 267 2.91 16.08 -18.87
N GLN A 268 3.02 15.49 -20.06
CA GLN A 268 2.21 14.33 -20.46
C GLN A 268 2.94 13.02 -20.17
N SER A 269 2.24 12.04 -19.58
CA SER A 269 2.77 10.69 -19.40
C SER A 269 3.15 10.06 -20.74
N GLY A 270 4.45 9.88 -20.99
CA GLY A 270 4.98 9.31 -22.24
C GLY A 270 4.99 10.29 -23.43
N GLY A 271 4.75 11.59 -23.18
CA GLY A 271 4.70 12.63 -24.21
C GLY A 271 5.55 13.85 -23.87
N GLU A 272 5.15 15.00 -24.42
CA GLU A 272 5.89 16.25 -24.27
C GLU A 272 5.94 16.72 -22.80
N GLN A 273 7.14 17.09 -22.35
CA GLN A 273 7.43 17.50 -20.97
C GLN A 273 7.62 19.03 -20.91
N ARG A 274 6.62 19.81 -21.33
CA ARG A 274 6.77 21.26 -21.50
C ARG A 274 7.03 21.98 -20.17
N LYS A 275 6.34 21.58 -19.09
CA LYS A 275 6.53 22.17 -17.75
C LYS A 275 7.93 21.87 -17.22
N SER A 276 8.35 20.60 -17.28
CA SER A 276 9.70 20.22 -16.85
C SER A 276 10.80 20.88 -17.70
N LYS A 277 10.59 21.03 -19.02
CA LYS A 277 11.51 21.79 -19.90
C LYS A 277 11.58 23.27 -19.56
N ALA A 278 10.45 23.92 -19.24
CA ALA A 278 10.43 25.32 -18.82
C ALA A 278 11.27 25.53 -17.54
N LEU A 279 11.09 24.67 -16.54
CA LEU A 279 11.91 24.69 -15.31
C LEU A 279 13.39 24.40 -15.59
N GLN A 280 13.67 23.39 -16.40
CA GLN A 280 15.03 23.05 -16.82
C GLN A 280 15.71 24.25 -17.48
N SER A 281 15.01 24.97 -18.36
CA SER A 281 15.58 26.15 -19.05
C SER A 281 15.98 27.25 -18.09
N VAL A 282 15.17 27.51 -17.04
CA VAL A 282 15.52 28.48 -15.99
C VAL A 282 16.81 28.05 -15.29
N ILE A 283 16.93 26.77 -14.94
CA ILE A 283 18.13 26.24 -14.27
C ILE A 283 19.36 26.31 -15.20
N ASP A 284 19.20 25.92 -16.47
CA ASP A 284 20.27 25.95 -17.47
C ASP A 284 20.77 27.37 -17.75
N ASP A 285 19.88 28.37 -17.77
CA ASP A 285 20.26 29.76 -17.96
C ASP A 285 21.07 30.31 -16.78
N HIS A 286 20.72 29.94 -15.55
CA HIS A 286 21.53 30.31 -14.38
C HIS A 286 22.85 29.53 -14.34
N LEU A 287 22.88 28.27 -14.79
CA LEU A 287 24.12 27.49 -14.89
C LEU A 287 25.16 28.11 -15.85
N LYS A 288 24.75 28.99 -16.77
CA LYS A 288 25.67 29.77 -17.62
C LYS A 288 26.39 30.88 -16.85
N SER A 289 25.82 31.35 -15.74
CA SER A 289 26.45 32.37 -14.89
C SER A 289 27.52 31.75 -14.00
N PRO A 290 28.78 32.25 -14.02
CA PRO A 290 29.87 31.72 -13.20
C PRO A 290 29.55 31.69 -11.70
N GLN A 291 28.79 32.67 -11.20
CA GLN A 291 28.41 32.77 -9.80
C GLN A 291 27.52 31.60 -9.36
N TYR A 292 26.45 31.31 -10.10
CA TYR A 292 25.54 30.21 -9.78
C TYR A 292 26.18 28.86 -10.06
N PHE A 293 27.01 28.76 -11.11
CA PHE A 293 27.77 27.55 -11.38
C PHE A 293 28.67 27.16 -10.21
N SER A 294 29.42 28.11 -9.62
CA SER A 294 30.23 27.84 -8.43
C SER A 294 29.36 27.40 -7.27
N LYS A 295 28.29 28.14 -6.94
CA LYS A 295 27.37 27.79 -5.85
C LYS A 295 26.80 26.36 -5.98
N ILE A 296 26.37 25.98 -7.19
CA ILE A 296 25.81 24.64 -7.45
C ILE A 296 26.91 23.56 -7.36
N ARG A 297 28.11 23.83 -7.89
CA ARG A 297 29.25 22.91 -7.74
C ARG A 297 29.56 22.69 -6.27
N ASP A 298 29.72 23.77 -5.51
CA ASP A 298 30.14 23.74 -4.11
C ASP A 298 29.07 23.02 -3.26
N LEU A 299 27.78 23.32 -3.49
CA LEU A 299 26.65 22.60 -2.90
C LEU A 299 26.69 21.10 -3.19
N MET A 300 26.86 20.71 -4.47
CA MET A 300 26.86 19.31 -4.86
C MET A 300 28.07 18.58 -4.28
N MET A 301 29.25 19.20 -4.29
CA MET A 301 30.45 18.65 -3.66
C MET A 301 30.29 18.49 -2.14
N ALA A 302 29.71 19.49 -1.46
CA ALA A 302 29.38 19.43 -0.04
C ALA A 302 28.40 18.29 0.26
N LYS A 303 27.38 18.06 -0.58
CA LYS A 303 26.44 16.95 -0.42
C LYS A 303 27.08 15.57 -0.60
N PHE A 304 28.00 15.41 -1.56
CA PHE A 304 28.65 14.12 -1.79
C PHE A 304 29.68 13.77 -0.72
N ARG A 305 30.33 14.79 -0.12
CA ARG A 305 31.34 14.62 0.93
C ARG A 305 30.76 14.67 2.34
N GLY A 306 29.74 15.47 2.55
CA GLY A 306 28.94 15.52 3.76
C GLY A 306 28.29 14.17 3.91
N ASP A 307 28.91 13.30 4.70
CA ASP A 307 28.40 11.97 4.96
C ASP A 307 26.95 12.09 5.42
N TRP A 308 26.03 11.72 4.54
CA TRP A 308 24.61 11.57 4.81
C TRP A 308 24.35 10.74 6.10
N GLU A 309 25.31 9.88 6.46
CA GLU A 309 25.29 9.13 7.70
C GLU A 309 25.57 9.97 8.95
N ASN A 310 26.29 11.09 8.87
CA ASN A 310 26.47 12.03 9.99
C ASN A 310 25.17 12.77 10.33
N LEU A 311 24.42 13.19 9.31
CA LEU A 311 23.04 13.67 9.41
C LEU A 311 22.12 12.69 10.17
N VAL A 312 22.35 11.39 9.97
CA VAL A 312 21.56 10.29 10.56
C VAL A 312 22.14 9.79 11.90
N ARG A 313 23.45 9.99 12.15
CA ARG A 313 24.11 9.77 13.45
C ARG A 313 23.69 10.84 14.47
N GLY A 314 23.33 12.04 14.00
CA GLY A 314 22.79 13.14 14.81
C GLY A 314 21.51 12.83 15.59
N GLY A 315 20.89 11.65 15.39
CA GLY A 315 19.96 11.09 16.38
C GLY A 315 18.69 11.92 16.60
N HIS A 316 18.25 12.68 15.61
CA HIS A 316 17.03 13.45 15.73
C HIS A 316 15.86 12.70 15.09
N LEU A 317 14.92 12.27 15.96
CA LEU A 317 13.50 11.96 15.72
C LEU A 317 13.05 10.50 15.56
N LEU A 318 13.90 9.47 15.62
CA LEU A 318 13.45 8.06 15.44
C LEU A 318 13.76 7.17 16.66
N ASN A 319 12.86 6.25 17.00
CA ASN A 319 13.16 5.21 17.98
C ASN A 319 14.18 4.18 17.43
N ARG A 320 14.73 3.33 18.31
CA ARG A 320 15.87 2.45 17.98
C ARG A 320 15.58 1.47 16.83
N GLU A 321 14.39 0.88 16.77
CA GLU A 321 14.03 -0.09 15.73
C GLU A 321 13.73 0.60 14.39
N GLU A 322 13.04 1.74 14.43
CA GLU A 322 12.74 2.55 13.25
C GLU A 322 13.99 3.15 12.64
N MET A 323 14.92 3.65 13.47
CA MET A 323 16.22 4.13 13.03
C MET A 323 17.00 3.02 12.31
N LEU A 324 16.94 1.76 12.78
CA LEU A 324 17.60 0.64 12.12
C LEU A 324 16.95 0.31 10.77
N SER A 325 15.61 0.31 10.69
CA SER A 325 14.90 0.10 9.43
C SER A 325 15.20 1.20 8.40
N TYR A 326 15.21 2.45 8.86
CA TYR A 326 15.54 3.64 8.09
C TYR A 326 16.97 3.56 7.58
N ARG A 327 17.95 3.28 8.45
CA ARG A 327 19.36 3.10 8.08
C ARG A 327 19.55 1.99 7.04
N ARG A 328 18.79 0.90 7.11
CA ARG A 328 18.85 -0.19 6.12
C ARG A 328 18.32 0.24 4.76
N SER A 329 17.30 1.09 4.73
CA SER A 329 16.62 1.54 3.50
C SER A 329 17.32 2.69 2.76
N LEU A 330 18.28 3.37 3.40
CA LEU A 330 19.01 4.46 2.77
C LEU A 330 19.86 3.94 1.61
N PRO A 331 19.71 4.51 0.40
CA PRO A 331 20.55 4.15 -0.71
C PRO A 331 21.98 4.64 -0.45
N ARG A 332 22.93 3.72 -0.47
CA ARG A 332 24.36 4.02 -0.27
C ARG A 332 25.01 4.27 -1.62
N GLU A 333 24.70 5.40 -2.24
CA GLU A 333 25.31 5.78 -3.53
C GLU A 333 26.76 6.24 -3.33
N GLY A 334 27.70 5.72 -4.10
CA GLY A 334 29.08 6.20 -4.14
C GLY A 334 29.31 7.32 -5.17
N LEU A 335 30.51 7.91 -5.16
CA LEU A 335 30.92 8.96 -6.10
C LEU A 335 30.85 8.49 -7.56
N ASP A 336 31.06 7.20 -7.81
CA ASP A 336 30.95 6.58 -9.12
C ASP A 336 29.49 6.42 -9.61
N GLY A 337 28.50 6.62 -8.72
CA GLY A 337 27.07 6.55 -9.01
C GLY A 337 26.45 5.16 -8.83
N ARG A 338 27.19 4.20 -8.28
CA ARG A 338 26.68 2.87 -7.95
C ARG A 338 26.14 2.85 -6.52
N TYR A 339 25.27 1.90 -6.24
CA TYR A 339 24.75 1.63 -4.90
C TYR A 339 25.50 0.48 -4.23
N TYR A 340 25.88 0.66 -2.96
CA TYR A 340 26.64 -0.29 -2.17
C TYR A 340 25.82 -0.93 -1.05
N LYS A 341 26.16 -2.14 -0.62
CA LYS A 341 25.42 -2.87 0.43
C LYS A 341 25.77 -2.36 1.82
N SER A 342 26.97 -1.85 2.05
CA SER A 342 27.41 -1.35 3.37
C SER A 342 28.13 0.00 3.31
N PHE A 343 28.28 0.64 4.47
CA PHE A 343 29.07 1.87 4.60
C PHE A 343 30.54 1.62 4.26
N GLY A 344 31.10 0.49 4.70
CA GLY A 344 32.49 0.14 4.40
C GLY A 344 32.74 -0.05 2.92
N GLU A 345 31.83 -0.74 2.23
CA GLU A 345 31.89 -0.84 0.77
C GLU A 345 31.80 0.52 0.08
N LYS A 346 30.87 1.39 0.48
CA LYS A 346 30.77 2.76 -0.05
C LYS A 346 32.09 3.54 0.19
N ALA A 347 32.69 3.41 1.37
CA ALA A 347 33.95 4.08 1.70
C ALA A 347 35.11 3.59 0.82
N ILE A 348 35.21 2.27 0.61
CA ILE A 348 36.19 1.66 -0.32
C ILE A 348 35.96 2.18 -1.74
N ALA A 349 34.73 2.14 -2.23
CA ALA A 349 34.36 2.61 -3.56
C ALA A 349 34.71 4.08 -3.82
N ASN A 350 34.38 4.95 -2.86
CA ASN A 350 34.72 6.37 -2.92
C ASN A 350 36.23 6.57 -2.97
N PHE A 351 36.99 5.87 -2.11
CA PHE A 351 38.45 5.93 -2.14
C PHE A 351 39.01 5.52 -3.51
N LEU A 352 38.55 4.38 -4.06
CA LEU A 352 39.02 3.90 -5.36
C LEU A 352 38.71 4.91 -6.47
N PHE A 353 37.52 5.52 -6.44
CA PHE A 353 37.13 6.55 -7.41
C PHE A 353 38.00 7.82 -7.31
N GLU A 354 38.21 8.32 -6.09
CA GLU A 354 39.04 9.49 -5.80
C GLU A 354 40.50 9.30 -6.20
N HIS A 355 40.99 8.05 -6.24
CA HIS A 355 42.36 7.72 -6.62
C HIS A 355 42.48 7.21 -8.06
N ASN A 356 41.42 7.37 -8.88
CA ASN A 356 41.38 6.95 -10.28
C ASN A 356 41.65 5.44 -10.50
N LEU A 357 41.27 4.59 -9.54
CA LEU A 357 41.40 3.15 -9.64
C LEU A 357 40.14 2.54 -10.25
N PHE A 358 40.29 1.81 -11.35
CA PHE A 358 39.19 1.10 -11.98
C PHE A 358 38.88 -0.20 -11.23
N TYR A 359 37.60 -0.43 -10.93
CA TYR A 359 37.15 -1.63 -10.23
C TYR A 359 35.81 -2.14 -10.77
N SER A 360 35.54 -3.40 -10.48
CA SER A 360 34.22 -4.03 -10.64
C SER A 360 33.64 -4.31 -9.26
N TYR A 361 32.41 -3.88 -9.01
CA TYR A 361 31.67 -4.15 -7.77
C TYR A 361 30.75 -5.36 -7.97
N GLU A 362 30.75 -6.31 -7.02
CA GLU A 362 29.94 -7.55 -7.04
C GLU A 362 30.01 -8.34 -8.35
N ARG A 363 31.22 -8.46 -8.91
CA ARG A 363 31.43 -9.25 -10.13
C ARG A 363 31.20 -10.72 -9.81
N ASN A 364 30.39 -11.41 -10.61
CA ASN A 364 30.20 -12.86 -10.49
C ASN A 364 31.54 -13.59 -10.62
N TYR A 365 31.76 -14.51 -9.70
CA TYR A 365 32.87 -15.43 -9.64
C TYR A 365 32.32 -16.84 -9.39
N ASP A 366 32.78 -17.82 -10.17
CA ASP A 366 32.38 -19.21 -9.95
C ASP A 366 33.19 -19.80 -8.80
N TRP A 367 32.51 -20.13 -7.70
CA TRP A 367 33.09 -20.83 -6.56
C TRP A 367 32.56 -22.26 -6.54
N ASN A 368 33.16 -23.14 -7.37
CA ASN A 368 32.76 -24.54 -7.49
C ASN A 368 31.24 -24.70 -7.78
N GLY A 369 30.68 -23.89 -8.68
CA GLY A 369 29.25 -23.80 -9.04
C GLY A 369 28.35 -23.08 -8.04
N ILE A 370 28.92 -22.47 -7.01
CA ILE A 370 28.22 -21.47 -6.21
C ILE A 370 28.54 -20.11 -6.83
N ASN A 371 27.50 -19.37 -7.25
CA ASN A 371 27.66 -18.02 -7.74
C ASN A 371 28.07 -17.11 -6.57
N TYR A 372 29.35 -16.73 -6.55
CA TYR A 372 29.94 -15.92 -5.49
C TYR A 372 30.29 -14.54 -6.05
N ARG A 373 29.97 -13.47 -5.31
CA ARG A 373 30.23 -12.09 -5.70
C ARG A 373 31.15 -11.46 -4.66
N PRO A 374 32.48 -11.41 -4.89
CA PRO A 374 33.35 -10.56 -4.08
C PRO A 374 32.94 -9.09 -4.17
N ASP A 375 33.11 -8.35 -3.08
CA ASP A 375 32.66 -6.95 -3.02
C ASP A 375 33.35 -6.10 -4.09
N PHE A 376 34.69 -6.15 -4.19
CA PHE A 376 35.43 -5.43 -5.24
C PHE A 376 36.47 -6.31 -5.93
N THR A 377 36.62 -6.08 -7.24
CA THR A 377 37.69 -6.66 -8.07
C THR A 377 38.41 -5.56 -8.83
N ILE A 378 39.72 -5.44 -8.62
CA ILE A 378 40.61 -4.52 -9.34
C ILE A 378 41.49 -5.34 -10.28
N PHE A 379 41.46 -5.03 -11.57
CA PHE A 379 42.22 -5.78 -12.58
C PHE A 379 43.60 -5.18 -12.78
N THR A 380 44.63 -6.02 -12.66
CA THR A 380 46.00 -5.70 -13.09
C THR A 380 46.41 -6.50 -14.34
N GLY A 381 45.53 -7.37 -14.85
CA GLY A 381 45.67 -8.11 -16.11
C GLY A 381 44.38 -8.86 -16.48
N LYS A 382 44.43 -9.70 -17.54
CA LYS A 382 43.23 -10.37 -18.10
C LYS A 382 42.55 -11.38 -17.15
N ASN A 383 43.30 -11.95 -16.20
CA ASN A 383 42.78 -12.88 -15.20
C ASN A 383 43.61 -12.85 -13.90
N GLN A 384 44.02 -11.66 -13.51
CA GLN A 384 44.78 -11.41 -12.29
C GLN A 384 44.46 -10.02 -11.74
N GLY A 385 44.61 -9.85 -10.44
CA GLY A 385 44.24 -8.60 -9.79
C GLY A 385 44.17 -8.66 -8.29
N ILE A 386 43.39 -7.73 -7.72
CA ILE A 386 43.13 -7.62 -6.29
C ILE A 386 41.64 -7.84 -6.04
N ILE A 387 41.33 -8.70 -5.08
CA ILE A 387 40.00 -8.92 -4.53
C ILE A 387 39.91 -8.22 -3.18
N ILE A 388 38.87 -7.42 -2.99
CA ILE A 388 38.59 -6.77 -1.70
C ILE A 388 37.24 -7.27 -1.18
N GLU A 389 37.23 -7.73 0.07
CA GLU A 389 36.03 -8.09 0.84
C GLU A 389 35.93 -7.21 2.09
N TYR A 390 34.71 -6.75 2.38
CA TYR A 390 34.37 -6.00 3.57
C TYR A 390 33.44 -6.82 4.47
N PHE A 391 33.99 -7.40 5.53
CA PHE A 391 33.25 -8.23 6.49
C PHE A 391 32.54 -7.37 7.53
N GLY A 392 31.34 -6.91 7.19
CA GLY A 392 30.55 -5.96 7.97
C GLY A 392 29.99 -6.45 9.32
N LEU A 393 30.09 -7.74 9.66
CA LEU A 393 29.62 -8.33 10.92
C LEU A 393 30.76 -9.11 11.60
N GLN A 394 30.79 -9.11 12.94
CA GLN A 394 31.73 -9.90 13.75
C GLN A 394 31.01 -10.47 14.98
N GLY A 395 31.20 -11.75 15.27
CA GLY A 395 30.66 -12.42 16.46
C GLY A 395 29.31 -13.11 16.25
N ASP A 396 28.87 -13.26 15.00
CA ASP A 396 27.74 -14.11 14.62
C ASP A 396 28.29 -15.45 14.09
N PRO A 397 27.94 -16.60 14.68
CA PRO A 397 28.57 -17.89 14.34
C PRO A 397 28.44 -18.28 12.86
N ASP A 398 27.27 -18.06 12.25
CA ASP A 398 26.99 -18.44 10.87
C ASP A 398 27.74 -17.50 9.89
N TYR A 399 27.75 -16.20 10.18
CA TYR A 399 28.50 -15.22 9.40
C TYR A 399 30.02 -15.41 9.51
N ASP A 400 30.52 -15.73 10.71
CA ASP A 400 31.94 -15.96 10.96
C ASP A 400 32.42 -17.23 10.23
N GLU A 401 31.60 -18.30 10.19
CA GLU A 401 31.89 -19.50 9.40
C GLU A 401 31.94 -19.18 7.90
N MET A 402 30.94 -18.44 7.38
CA MET A 402 30.91 -18.03 5.98
C MET A 402 32.15 -17.20 5.60
N SER A 403 32.51 -16.23 6.44
CA SER A 403 33.67 -15.36 6.23
C SER A 403 34.98 -16.17 6.24
N ALA A 404 35.10 -17.17 7.12
CA ALA A 404 36.24 -18.08 7.14
C ALA A 404 36.37 -18.91 5.86
N ARG A 405 35.26 -19.44 5.33
CA ARG A 405 35.25 -20.18 4.05
C ARG A 405 35.70 -19.30 2.88
N LYS A 406 35.24 -18.03 2.82
CA LYS A 406 35.68 -17.05 1.81
C LYS A 406 37.18 -16.78 1.89
N ARG A 407 37.74 -16.59 3.10
CA ARG A 407 39.19 -16.43 3.29
C ARG A 407 39.97 -17.63 2.77
N GLN A 408 39.56 -18.84 3.14
CA GLN A 408 40.20 -20.07 2.69
C GLN A 408 40.18 -20.22 1.17
N PHE A 409 39.07 -19.83 0.52
CA PHE A 409 38.97 -19.86 -0.94
C PHE A 409 40.01 -18.98 -1.62
N TRP A 410 40.14 -17.72 -1.21
CA TRP A 410 41.10 -16.79 -1.82
C TRP A 410 42.54 -17.02 -1.40
N GLN A 411 42.75 -17.59 -0.21
CA GLN A 411 44.09 -17.96 0.29
C GLN A 411 44.58 -19.31 -0.23
N ASN A 412 43.79 -20.04 -1.01
CA ASN A 412 44.25 -21.25 -1.69
C ASN A 412 45.35 -20.90 -2.71
N ALA A 413 46.42 -21.70 -2.75
CA ALA A 413 47.58 -21.51 -3.63
C ALA A 413 47.24 -21.30 -5.11
N GLN A 414 46.19 -21.96 -5.62
CA GLN A 414 45.73 -21.79 -7.01
C GLN A 414 45.17 -20.38 -7.28
N ASN A 415 44.48 -19.79 -6.30
CA ASN A 415 43.90 -18.45 -6.41
C ASN A 415 44.94 -17.38 -6.07
N GLN A 416 45.79 -17.60 -5.05
CA GLN A 416 46.88 -16.67 -4.67
C GLN A 416 47.88 -16.41 -5.80
N ALA A 417 48.07 -17.36 -6.72
CA ALA A 417 48.91 -17.18 -7.89
C ALA A 417 48.38 -16.11 -8.87
N ARG A 418 47.08 -15.76 -8.81
CA ARG A 418 46.42 -14.82 -9.72
C ARG A 418 45.79 -13.63 -9.00
N TRP A 419 45.35 -13.81 -7.77
CA TRP A 419 44.54 -12.85 -7.03
C TRP A 419 45.18 -12.54 -5.68
N GLN A 420 45.38 -11.25 -5.42
CA GLN A 420 45.75 -10.76 -4.10
C GLN A 420 44.47 -10.49 -3.31
N PHE A 421 44.39 -10.99 -2.08
CA PHE A 421 43.19 -10.88 -1.26
C PHE A 421 43.37 -9.81 -0.18
N LEU A 422 42.44 -8.87 -0.12
CA LEU A 422 42.34 -7.83 0.90
C LEU A 422 41.02 -7.98 1.65
N GLU A 423 41.11 -7.98 2.98
CA GLU A 423 39.95 -7.92 3.86
C GLU A 423 39.96 -6.66 4.72
N PHE A 424 38.75 -6.16 4.98
CA PHE A 424 38.46 -5.03 5.85
C PHE A 424 37.22 -5.30 6.69
N ASN A 425 37.18 -4.71 7.88
CA ASN A 425 36.18 -4.98 8.90
C ASN A 425 35.67 -3.64 9.48
N PRO A 426 34.53 -3.59 10.17
CA PRO A 426 34.07 -2.39 10.87
C PRO A 426 35.10 -1.79 11.84
N GLY A 427 36.00 -2.61 12.39
CA GLY A 427 37.11 -2.16 13.23
C GLY A 427 38.10 -1.23 12.52
N ASP A 428 38.32 -1.44 11.22
CA ASP A 428 39.28 -0.66 10.42
C ASP A 428 38.78 0.77 10.11
N ILE A 429 37.46 0.99 10.23
CA ILE A 429 36.79 2.25 9.91
C ILE A 429 36.62 3.15 11.15
N LYS A 430 36.66 2.59 12.36
CA LYS A 430 36.28 3.28 13.61
C LYS A 430 37.14 4.49 13.99
N ALA A 431 38.34 4.63 13.43
CA ALA A 431 39.29 5.65 13.84
C ALA A 431 39.11 6.99 13.07
N SER A 432 38.78 6.95 11.76
CA SER A 432 38.25 8.03 10.91
C SER A 432 38.24 7.58 9.43
N GLN A 433 37.45 8.21 8.56
CA GLN A 433 37.51 7.95 7.10
C GLN A 433 38.90 8.18 6.52
N GLU A 434 39.62 9.18 7.02
CA GLU A 434 40.97 9.52 6.57
C GLU A 434 41.98 8.42 6.94
N GLN A 435 41.92 7.90 8.17
CA GLN A 435 42.78 6.80 8.60
C GLN A 435 42.47 5.49 7.86
N PHE A 436 41.19 5.19 7.62
CA PHE A 436 40.79 4.05 6.80
C PHE A 436 41.29 4.19 5.34
N GLY A 437 41.16 5.39 4.77
CA GLY A 437 41.70 5.72 3.44
C GLY A 437 43.21 5.51 3.37
N ASN A 438 43.97 5.95 4.39
CA ASN A 438 45.41 5.73 4.47
C ASN A 438 45.77 4.24 4.58
N LEU A 439 45.03 3.45 5.36
CA LEU A 439 45.21 2.00 5.44
C LEU A 439 44.96 1.32 4.09
N LEU A 440 43.86 1.67 3.42
CA LEU A 440 43.50 1.15 2.11
C LEU A 440 44.56 1.54 1.07
N LYS A 441 45.04 2.78 1.10
CA LYS A 441 46.14 3.29 0.27
C LYS A 441 47.40 2.44 0.45
N HIS A 442 47.89 2.29 1.68
CA HIS A 442 49.10 1.52 1.96
C HIS A 442 49.01 0.07 1.49
N LYS A 443 47.86 -0.59 1.72
CA LYS A 443 47.63 -1.96 1.26
C LYS A 443 47.63 -2.05 -0.27
N LEU A 444 46.96 -1.13 -0.98
CA LEU A 444 46.93 -1.13 -2.44
C LEU A 444 48.30 -0.81 -3.06
N GLU A 445 49.04 0.15 -2.49
CA GLU A 445 50.39 0.51 -2.91
C GLU A 445 51.39 -0.63 -2.69
N SER A 446 51.24 -1.43 -1.63
CA SER A 446 52.09 -2.61 -1.43
C SER A 446 51.95 -3.67 -2.54
N PHE A 447 50.87 -3.61 -3.33
CA PHE A 447 50.65 -4.46 -4.49
C PHE A 447 50.96 -3.76 -5.83
N GLY A 448 51.62 -2.61 -5.79
CA GLY A 448 52.08 -1.89 -6.98
C GLY A 448 51.01 -1.03 -7.65
N LEU A 449 49.88 -0.74 -6.99
CA LEU A 449 48.89 0.23 -7.49
C LEU A 449 49.25 1.66 -7.05
N LEU A 450 49.33 2.58 -8.00
CA LEU A 450 49.54 4.00 -7.71
C LEU A 450 48.23 4.65 -7.25
N CYS A 451 48.19 5.08 -6.00
CA CYS A 451 47.02 5.75 -5.41
C CYS A 451 47.24 7.27 -5.39
N ASN A 452 47.01 7.92 -6.53
CA ASN A 452 47.09 9.38 -6.65
C ASN A 452 45.71 10.02 -6.46
N LYS A 453 45.53 10.78 -5.39
CA LYS A 453 44.26 11.46 -5.12
C LYS A 453 44.02 12.56 -6.16
N LEU A 454 42.88 12.50 -6.82
CA LEU A 454 42.41 13.50 -7.77
C LEU A 454 42.10 14.83 -7.06
N SER A 455 42.34 15.93 -7.76
CA SER A 455 41.90 17.26 -7.34
C SER A 455 40.38 17.39 -7.38
N GLU A 456 39.83 18.42 -6.72
CA GLU A 456 38.39 18.65 -6.70
C GLU A 456 37.82 18.91 -8.10
N ASP A 457 38.57 19.63 -8.94
CA ASP A 457 38.17 19.92 -10.31
C ASP A 457 38.16 18.65 -11.18
N GLU A 458 39.08 17.72 -10.95
CA GLU A 458 39.11 16.43 -11.64
C GLU A 458 37.97 15.50 -11.18
N ILE A 459 37.68 15.47 -9.88
CA ILE A 459 36.54 14.73 -9.33
C ILE A 459 35.24 15.31 -9.90
N TRP A 460 35.09 16.64 -9.86
CA TRP A 460 33.94 17.34 -10.42
C TRP A 460 33.79 17.03 -11.91
N ALA A 461 34.85 17.09 -12.72
CA ALA A 461 34.79 16.77 -14.15
C ALA A 461 34.22 15.37 -14.41
N LYS A 462 34.50 14.40 -13.55
CA LYS A 462 33.97 13.03 -13.65
C LYS A 462 32.50 12.89 -13.25
N VAL A 463 32.03 13.66 -12.26
CA VAL A 463 30.66 13.53 -11.73
C VAL A 463 29.69 14.60 -12.24
N LYS A 464 30.20 15.71 -12.79
CA LYS A 464 29.47 16.94 -13.17
C LYS A 464 28.13 16.66 -13.83
N ARG A 465 28.11 15.81 -14.87
CA ARG A 465 26.89 15.51 -15.62
C ARG A 465 25.81 14.88 -14.73
N ARG A 466 26.18 13.89 -13.91
CA ARG A 466 25.25 13.22 -12.99
C ARG A 466 24.82 14.16 -11.86
N SER A 467 25.77 14.91 -11.31
CA SER A 467 25.53 15.85 -10.23
C SER A 467 24.58 16.96 -10.63
N ILE A 468 24.74 17.55 -11.83
CA ILE A 468 23.83 18.58 -12.35
C ILE A 468 22.45 18.00 -12.64
N ASP A 469 22.35 16.80 -13.23
CA ASP A 469 21.07 16.13 -13.46
C ASP A 469 20.32 15.88 -12.14
N HIS A 470 21.04 15.40 -11.12
CA HIS A 470 20.51 15.19 -9.78
C HIS A 470 20.04 16.49 -9.12
N PHE A 471 20.88 17.52 -9.14
CA PHE A 471 20.53 18.85 -8.64
C PHE A 471 19.27 19.37 -9.33
N THR A 472 19.23 19.26 -10.64
CA THR A 472 18.10 19.76 -11.43
C THR A 472 16.82 19.03 -11.06
N LYS A 473 16.84 17.70 -10.95
CA LYS A 473 15.66 16.92 -10.53
C LYS A 473 15.16 17.35 -9.16
N ALA A 474 16.06 17.52 -8.19
CA ALA A 474 15.71 17.99 -6.85
C ALA A 474 15.11 19.40 -6.89
N MET A 475 15.68 20.30 -7.70
CA MET A 475 15.24 21.70 -7.80
C MET A 475 13.90 21.84 -8.55
N VAL A 476 13.69 21.07 -9.61
CA VAL A 476 12.40 20.96 -10.30
C VAL A 476 11.31 20.50 -9.32
N GLN A 477 11.59 19.47 -8.52
CA GLN A 477 10.66 19.00 -7.50
C GLN A 477 10.40 20.07 -6.44
N PHE A 478 11.44 20.78 -5.98
CA PHE A 478 11.30 21.86 -5.01
C PHE A 478 10.38 22.98 -5.51
N VAL A 479 10.61 23.48 -6.73
CA VAL A 479 9.78 24.53 -7.35
C VAL A 479 8.34 24.06 -7.54
N GLN A 480 8.15 22.81 -7.99
CA GLN A 480 6.81 22.23 -8.12
C GLN A 480 6.08 22.15 -6.77
N ARG A 481 6.80 21.79 -5.69
CA ARG A 481 6.23 21.79 -4.33
C ARG A 481 5.81 23.18 -3.87
N CYS A 482 6.58 24.22 -4.18
CA CYS A 482 6.17 25.60 -3.89
C CYS A 482 4.83 25.94 -4.57
N ARG A 483 4.68 25.59 -5.85
CA ARG A 483 3.44 25.79 -6.61
C ARG A 483 2.27 25.02 -6.01
N GLN A 484 2.48 23.75 -5.67
CA GLN A 484 1.47 22.87 -5.06
C GLN A 484 1.02 23.33 -3.67
N GLN A 485 1.90 23.98 -2.89
CA GLN A 485 1.56 24.56 -1.59
C GLN A 485 0.99 25.98 -1.66
N PHE A 486 0.66 26.49 -2.86
CA PHE A 486 0.15 27.85 -3.05
C PHE A 486 1.13 28.94 -2.56
N LEU A 487 2.44 28.69 -2.53
CA LEU A 487 3.38 29.66 -1.95
C LEU A 487 3.64 30.83 -2.89
N THR A 488 3.54 32.05 -2.37
CA THR A 488 4.15 33.24 -2.98
C THR A 488 5.67 33.25 -2.74
N THR A 489 6.39 34.12 -3.44
CA THR A 489 7.84 34.30 -3.19
C THR A 489 8.13 34.80 -1.78
N GLU A 490 7.28 35.69 -1.25
CA GLU A 490 7.40 36.23 0.10
C GLU A 490 7.08 35.19 1.18
N GLU A 491 6.04 34.36 0.98
CA GLU A 491 5.75 33.26 1.90
C GLU A 491 6.86 32.21 1.93
N LEU A 492 7.47 31.92 0.77
CA LEU A 492 8.63 31.02 0.71
C LEU A 492 9.82 31.61 1.48
N GLU A 493 10.11 32.90 1.30
CA GLU A 493 11.16 33.61 2.04
C GLU A 493 10.97 33.53 3.54
N ASN A 494 9.76 33.84 4.02
CA ASN A 494 9.41 33.73 5.44
C ASN A 494 9.53 32.29 5.94
N LYS A 495 9.17 31.30 5.11
CA LYS A 495 9.29 29.89 5.46
C LYS A 495 10.75 29.46 5.58
N ILE A 496 11.62 29.90 4.66
CA ILE A 496 13.07 29.63 4.70
C ILE A 496 13.69 30.30 5.93
N PHE A 497 13.34 31.56 6.22
CA PHE A 497 13.87 32.31 7.36
C PHE A 497 13.58 31.62 8.71
N ASN A 498 12.39 31.03 8.85
CA ASN A 498 11.97 30.33 10.07
C ASN A 498 12.36 28.84 10.09
N HIS A 499 12.99 28.33 9.03
CA HIS A 499 13.33 26.92 8.90
C HIS A 499 14.67 26.59 9.55
N ASN A 500 14.68 25.63 10.47
CA ASN A 500 15.91 25.14 11.08
C ASN A 500 16.59 24.11 10.15
N CYS A 501 17.60 24.56 9.43
CA CYS A 501 18.43 23.71 8.57
C CYS A 501 19.28 22.77 9.42
N LEU A 502 19.40 21.51 8.99
CA LEU A 502 20.27 20.54 9.66
C LEU A 502 21.75 20.80 9.36
N GLU A 503 22.04 21.24 8.13
CA GLU A 503 23.39 21.35 7.59
C GLU A 503 23.50 22.56 6.67
N GLU A 504 24.73 23.03 6.44
CA GLU A 504 25.00 24.21 5.60
C GLU A 504 24.52 24.01 4.15
N PHE A 505 24.66 22.81 3.61
CA PHE A 505 24.22 22.51 2.24
C PHE A 505 22.69 22.60 2.08
N GLU A 506 21.90 22.34 3.13
CA GLU A 506 20.44 22.51 3.08
C GLU A 506 20.10 24.00 2.92
N SER A 507 20.74 24.86 3.70
CA SER A 507 20.58 26.31 3.60
C SER A 507 20.97 26.84 2.22
N GLN A 508 22.12 26.42 1.68
CA GLN A 508 22.57 26.79 0.33
C GLN A 508 21.59 26.32 -0.76
N PHE A 509 21.01 25.12 -0.63
CA PHE A 509 19.98 24.65 -1.55
C PHE A 509 18.72 25.52 -1.49
N LEU A 510 18.26 25.89 -0.29
CA LEU A 510 17.07 26.72 -0.11
C LEU A 510 17.25 28.13 -0.68
N GLU A 511 18.43 28.74 -0.52
CA GLU A 511 18.77 30.02 -1.14
C GLU A 511 18.64 29.96 -2.67
N LEU A 512 19.21 28.92 -3.29
CA LEU A 512 19.07 28.69 -4.73
C LEU A 512 17.61 28.42 -5.10
N GLY A 513 16.88 27.66 -4.27
CA GLY A 513 15.46 27.35 -4.48
C GLY A 513 14.57 28.59 -4.54
N GLN A 514 14.81 29.59 -3.68
CA GLN A 514 14.11 30.87 -3.74
C GLN A 514 14.38 31.62 -5.05
N VAL A 515 15.64 31.68 -5.49
CA VAL A 515 16.04 32.32 -6.75
C VAL A 515 15.36 31.64 -7.94
N PHE A 516 15.46 30.31 -8.01
CA PHE A 516 14.87 29.53 -9.10
C PHE A 516 13.35 29.61 -9.13
N TYR A 517 12.70 29.62 -7.96
CA TYR A 517 11.26 29.75 -7.90
C TYR A 517 10.78 31.10 -8.46
N ARG A 518 11.42 32.19 -8.04
CA ARG A 518 11.12 33.54 -8.55
C ARG A 518 11.34 33.62 -10.05
N ALA A 519 12.50 33.16 -10.53
CA ALA A 519 12.83 33.19 -11.96
C ALA A 519 11.86 32.35 -12.81
N TYR A 520 11.36 31.22 -12.28
CA TYR A 520 10.34 30.42 -12.96
C TYR A 520 9.02 31.19 -13.12
N LEU A 521 8.52 31.82 -12.05
CA LEU A 521 7.29 32.61 -12.11
C LEU A 521 7.43 33.81 -13.07
N GLU A 522 8.58 34.49 -13.04
CA GLU A 522 8.88 35.58 -13.97
C GLU A 522 8.92 35.12 -15.42
N ARG A 523 9.53 33.95 -15.69
CA ARG A 523 9.55 33.35 -17.02
C ARG A 523 8.14 33.07 -17.53
N LEU A 524 7.29 32.40 -16.74
CA LEU A 524 5.90 32.10 -17.11
C LEU A 524 5.16 33.38 -17.55
N LYS A 525 5.28 34.43 -16.73
CA LYS A 525 4.69 35.74 -17.03
C LYS A 525 5.26 36.36 -18.30
N ALA A 526 6.58 36.30 -18.51
CA ALA A 526 7.24 36.89 -19.67
C ALA A 526 6.91 36.17 -20.99
N THR A 527 6.63 34.86 -20.94
CA THR A 527 6.28 34.05 -22.11
C THR A 527 4.78 33.96 -22.38
N GLY A 528 3.92 34.52 -21.52
CA GLY A 528 2.47 34.34 -21.60
C GLY A 528 2.06 32.87 -21.41
N GLU A 529 2.82 32.13 -20.61
CA GLU A 529 2.55 30.72 -20.29
C GLU A 529 2.08 30.60 -18.83
N GLU A 530 1.34 29.55 -18.52
CA GLU A 530 0.94 29.22 -17.15
C GLU A 530 0.88 27.69 -16.96
N ASP A 531 1.12 27.20 -15.75
CA ASP A 531 0.97 25.77 -15.43
C ASP A 531 -0.38 25.46 -14.74
N PHE A 532 -0.73 24.18 -14.67
CA PHE A 532 -1.98 23.75 -14.04
C PHE A 532 -2.09 24.12 -12.55
N ASP A 533 -0.97 24.22 -11.85
CA ASP A 533 -0.97 24.61 -10.44
C ASP A 533 -1.36 26.09 -10.33
N GLY A 534 -0.81 26.96 -11.18
CA GLY A 534 -1.17 28.38 -11.27
C GLY A 534 -2.62 28.61 -11.68
N LEU A 535 -3.12 27.83 -12.65
CA LEU A 535 -4.53 27.86 -13.03
C LEU A 535 -5.45 27.57 -11.83
N MET A 536 -5.11 26.56 -11.02
CA MET A 536 -5.84 26.24 -9.79
C MET A 536 -5.77 27.40 -8.78
N GLN A 537 -4.60 28.02 -8.63
CA GLN A 537 -4.42 29.16 -7.73
C GLN A 537 -5.31 30.35 -8.14
N THR A 538 -5.32 30.68 -9.42
CA THR A 538 -6.15 31.75 -10.00
C THR A 538 -7.64 31.43 -9.84
N ALA A 539 -8.05 30.19 -10.11
CA ALA A 539 -9.45 29.78 -9.92
C ALA A 539 -9.92 29.97 -8.48
N SER A 540 -9.12 29.57 -7.48
CA SER A 540 -9.46 29.80 -6.07
C SER A 540 -9.62 31.30 -5.75
N LYS A 541 -8.72 32.15 -6.23
CA LYS A 541 -8.78 33.61 -6.03
C LYS A 541 -10.05 34.22 -6.65
N LEU A 542 -10.40 33.82 -7.88
CA LEU A 542 -11.61 34.30 -8.56
C LEU A 542 -12.89 33.91 -7.79
N ILE A 543 -13.01 32.68 -7.33
CA ILE A 543 -14.17 32.25 -6.53
C ILE A 543 -14.25 33.05 -5.23
N THR A 544 -13.13 33.22 -4.52
CA THR A 544 -13.11 34.03 -3.29
C THR A 544 -13.54 35.48 -3.55
N SER A 545 -13.23 36.04 -4.72
CA SER A 545 -13.68 37.38 -5.13
C SER A 545 -15.16 37.46 -5.55
N GLY A 546 -15.88 36.34 -5.60
CA GLY A 546 -17.31 36.27 -5.91
C GLY A 546 -17.66 35.72 -7.29
N GLN A 547 -16.68 35.32 -8.11
CA GLN A 547 -16.94 34.71 -9.42
C GLN A 547 -17.27 33.22 -9.28
N THR A 548 -18.54 32.87 -9.49
CA THR A 548 -19.04 31.50 -9.26
C THR A 548 -19.50 30.77 -10.53
N ILE A 549 -19.50 31.45 -11.67
CA ILE A 549 -19.94 30.90 -12.95
C ILE A 549 -18.77 30.21 -13.63
N PHE A 550 -18.95 28.93 -13.98
CA PHE A 550 -18.01 28.19 -14.82
C PHE A 550 -18.64 27.88 -16.18
N ARG A 551 -17.86 27.97 -17.26
CA ARG A 551 -18.29 27.65 -18.63
C ARG A 551 -17.34 26.65 -19.27
N ARG A 552 -17.89 25.70 -20.02
CA ARG A 552 -17.15 24.72 -20.82
C ARG A 552 -17.81 24.57 -22.18
N LYS A 553 -17.11 23.90 -23.11
CA LYS A 553 -17.56 23.71 -24.50
C LYS A 553 -18.97 23.10 -24.62
N SER A 554 -19.34 22.19 -23.72
CA SER A 554 -20.60 21.45 -23.76
C SER A 554 -21.55 21.73 -22.58
N SER A 555 -21.13 22.50 -21.58
CA SER A 555 -21.94 22.79 -20.39
C SER A 555 -21.40 23.97 -19.58
N GLY A 556 -22.23 24.56 -18.72
CA GLY A 556 -21.84 25.59 -17.76
C GLY A 556 -22.79 25.58 -16.57
N GLY A 557 -22.39 26.21 -15.48
CA GLY A 557 -23.16 26.23 -14.25
C GLY A 557 -22.72 27.31 -13.28
N ASP A 558 -23.42 27.40 -12.15
CA ASP A 558 -23.11 28.32 -11.07
C ASP A 558 -22.89 27.52 -9.78
N LEU A 559 -21.72 27.70 -9.17
CA LEU A 559 -21.32 27.00 -7.94
C LEU A 559 -22.28 27.28 -6.76
N ARG A 560 -23.02 28.40 -6.79
CA ARG A 560 -24.02 28.75 -5.76
C ARG A 560 -25.28 27.88 -5.80
N LEU A 561 -25.54 27.24 -6.93
CA LEU A 561 -26.73 26.39 -7.12
C LEU A 561 -26.49 24.93 -6.74
N LEU A 562 -25.23 24.57 -6.43
CA LEU A 562 -24.89 23.20 -6.05
C LEU A 562 -25.47 22.87 -4.67
N LYS A 563 -26.18 21.75 -4.57
CA LYS A 563 -26.60 21.16 -3.29
C LYS A 563 -25.64 20.07 -2.84
N TYR A 564 -25.03 19.35 -3.79
CA TYR A 564 -24.15 18.22 -3.51
C TYR A 564 -22.87 18.29 -4.31
N ILE A 565 -21.74 18.12 -3.61
CA ILE A 565 -20.40 17.99 -4.21
C ILE A 565 -19.80 16.65 -3.80
N LEU A 566 -19.63 15.75 -4.76
CA LEU A 566 -19.11 14.40 -4.55
C LEU A 566 -17.66 14.37 -5.02
N ILE A 567 -16.75 13.85 -4.19
CA ILE A 567 -15.32 13.80 -4.50
C ILE A 567 -14.85 12.35 -4.41
N ASP A 568 -14.38 11.80 -5.53
CA ASP A 568 -13.76 10.47 -5.59
C ASP A 568 -12.27 10.56 -5.23
N GLU A 569 -11.68 9.47 -4.75
CA GLU A 569 -10.25 9.38 -4.38
C GLU A 569 -9.78 10.49 -3.41
N TYR A 570 -10.60 10.86 -2.43
CA TYR A 570 -10.33 11.96 -1.49
C TYR A 570 -9.02 11.80 -0.68
N GLN A 571 -8.41 10.62 -0.66
CA GLN A 571 -7.07 10.47 -0.08
C GLN A 571 -5.96 11.17 -0.88
N ASP A 572 -6.20 11.51 -2.15
CA ASP A 572 -5.25 12.23 -3.02
C ASP A 572 -5.40 13.76 -2.90
N PHE A 573 -6.22 14.25 -1.96
CA PHE A 573 -6.51 15.68 -1.79
C PHE A 573 -5.25 16.49 -1.45
N SER A 574 -5.14 17.70 -2.03
CA SER A 574 -3.97 18.58 -1.92
C SER A 574 -4.38 19.97 -1.43
N GLU A 575 -3.39 20.79 -1.07
CA GLU A 575 -3.58 22.20 -0.69
C GLU A 575 -4.37 22.99 -1.76
N LEU A 576 -4.05 22.80 -3.05
CA LEU A 576 -4.73 23.48 -4.15
C LEU A 576 -6.22 23.11 -4.21
N PHE A 577 -6.55 21.83 -4.05
CA PHE A 577 -7.94 21.37 -4.05
C PHE A 577 -8.68 21.85 -2.81
N TYR A 578 -8.02 21.84 -1.65
CA TYR A 578 -8.58 22.37 -0.42
C TYR A 578 -8.94 23.85 -0.54
N ARG A 579 -8.04 24.68 -1.08
CA ARG A 579 -8.32 26.12 -1.29
C ARG A 579 -9.46 26.34 -2.27
N LEU A 580 -9.52 25.57 -3.36
CA LEU A 580 -10.64 25.65 -4.30
C LEU A 580 -11.97 25.31 -3.62
N ILE A 581 -12.04 24.19 -2.89
CA ILE A 581 -13.27 23.79 -2.19
C ILE A 581 -13.64 24.79 -1.10
N THR A 582 -12.66 25.33 -0.38
CA THR A 582 -12.90 26.36 0.65
C THR A 582 -13.48 27.62 0.04
N ALA A 583 -12.96 28.08 -1.10
CA ALA A 583 -13.53 29.21 -1.84
C ALA A 583 -14.97 28.93 -2.29
N ILE A 584 -15.27 27.73 -2.80
CA ILE A 584 -16.64 27.33 -3.17
C ILE A 584 -17.57 27.42 -1.95
N ARG A 585 -17.14 26.91 -0.79
CA ARG A 585 -17.93 26.90 0.45
C ARG A 585 -18.19 28.29 1.01
N GLN A 586 -17.27 29.23 0.82
CA GLN A 586 -17.48 30.64 1.17
C GLN A 586 -18.64 31.25 0.36
N GLN A 587 -18.76 30.87 -0.92
CA GLN A 587 -19.84 31.32 -1.79
C GLN A 587 -21.13 30.49 -1.65
N ASN A 588 -21.04 29.26 -1.13
CA ASN A 588 -22.15 28.34 -0.95
C ASN A 588 -21.97 27.48 0.31
N SER A 589 -22.44 27.98 1.45
CA SER A 589 -22.32 27.32 2.74
C SER A 589 -23.28 26.14 2.95
N GLN A 590 -24.29 26.00 2.08
CA GLN A 590 -25.33 24.97 2.18
C GLN A 590 -25.01 23.69 1.38
N ALA A 591 -23.97 23.72 0.55
CA ALA A 591 -23.56 22.54 -0.22
C ALA A 591 -23.06 21.41 0.70
N CYS A 592 -23.62 20.21 0.52
CA CYS A 592 -23.21 19.00 1.22
C CYS A 592 -22.09 18.28 0.46
N PHE A 593 -21.03 17.90 1.17
CA PHE A 593 -19.89 17.19 0.60
C PHE A 593 -19.99 15.69 0.86
N PHE A 594 -19.68 14.88 -0.15
CA PHE A 594 -19.54 13.44 -0.03
C PHE A 594 -18.20 13.00 -0.60
N CYS A 595 -17.25 12.73 0.28
CA CYS A 595 -15.87 12.44 -0.06
C CYS A 595 -15.58 10.96 0.20
N VAL A 596 -15.21 10.19 -0.83
CA VAL A 596 -14.86 8.78 -0.69
C VAL A 596 -13.37 8.59 -0.96
N GLY A 597 -12.69 7.78 -0.14
CA GLY A 597 -11.27 7.49 -0.35
C GLY A 597 -10.75 6.34 0.50
N ASP A 598 -9.49 6.00 0.31
CA ASP A 598 -8.77 4.98 1.06
C ASP A 598 -7.42 5.54 1.53
N ASP A 599 -7.26 5.80 2.83
CA ASP A 599 -6.01 6.33 3.41
C ASP A 599 -4.82 5.41 3.15
N TRP A 600 -5.04 4.11 3.01
CA TRP A 600 -4.00 3.13 2.69
C TRP A 600 -3.61 3.10 1.21
N GLN A 601 -4.33 3.83 0.36
CA GLN A 601 -3.97 4.06 -1.05
C GLN A 601 -3.45 5.48 -1.31
N ALA A 602 -3.16 6.24 -0.25
CA ALA A 602 -2.55 7.57 -0.34
C ALA A 602 -1.04 7.46 -0.61
N ILE A 603 -0.67 7.41 -1.89
CA ILE A 603 0.71 7.22 -2.38
C ILE A 603 1.13 8.32 -3.38
N ASN A 604 0.33 9.37 -3.49
CA ASN A 604 0.54 10.48 -4.42
C ASN A 604 1.12 11.70 -3.70
N GLY A 605 1.83 11.49 -2.59
CA GLY A 605 2.45 12.56 -1.82
C GLY A 605 3.41 13.37 -2.68
N PHE A 606 4.16 12.72 -3.57
CA PHE A 606 5.05 13.35 -4.56
C PHE A 606 4.35 14.31 -5.54
N ALA A 607 3.04 14.13 -5.78
CA ALA A 607 2.22 14.98 -6.64
C ALA A 607 1.49 16.11 -5.86
N GLY A 608 1.81 16.28 -4.57
CA GLY A 608 1.25 17.34 -3.73
C GLY A 608 0.06 16.92 -2.87
N SER A 609 -0.36 15.64 -2.91
CA SER A 609 -1.39 15.13 -2.01
C SER A 609 -0.91 15.16 -0.56
N ASP A 610 -1.81 15.52 0.37
CA ASP A 610 -1.53 15.57 1.80
C ASP A 610 -2.62 14.82 2.57
N LEU A 611 -2.20 13.74 3.24
CA LEU A 611 -3.09 12.87 4.02
C LEU A 611 -3.70 13.59 5.23
N ASN A 612 -3.15 14.73 5.65
CA ASN A 612 -3.70 15.55 6.72
C ASN A 612 -5.16 15.95 6.44
N TYR A 613 -5.49 16.31 5.19
CA TYR A 613 -6.86 16.62 4.77
C TYR A 613 -7.83 15.46 4.90
N TYR A 614 -7.31 14.24 4.76
CA TYR A 614 -8.06 13.02 4.93
C TYR A 614 -8.23 12.67 6.42
N GLN A 615 -7.15 12.73 7.20
CA GLN A 615 -7.18 12.36 8.62
C GLN A 615 -8.05 13.31 9.44
N ASN A 616 -7.93 14.62 9.19
CA ASN A 616 -8.57 15.69 9.95
C ASN A 616 -9.83 16.25 9.26
N PHE A 617 -10.58 15.40 8.55
CA PHE A 617 -11.76 15.81 7.75
C PHE A 617 -12.73 16.73 8.49
N ALA A 618 -13.06 16.43 9.75
CA ALA A 618 -14.02 17.20 10.55
C ALA A 618 -13.57 18.65 10.83
N ASN A 619 -12.26 18.92 10.83
CA ASN A 619 -11.72 20.27 10.99
C ASN A 619 -11.96 21.11 9.73
N TYR A 620 -11.90 20.46 8.56
CA TYR A 620 -12.10 21.12 7.28
C TYR A 620 -13.57 21.19 6.88
N PHE A 621 -14.36 20.17 7.22
CA PHE A 621 -15.79 20.06 6.94
C PHE A 621 -16.58 19.92 8.26
N PRO A 622 -16.96 21.03 8.93
CA PRO A 622 -17.79 20.97 10.13
C PRO A 622 -19.13 20.27 9.85
N ASN A 623 -19.74 19.73 10.91
CA ASN A 623 -20.96 18.93 10.83
C ASN A 623 -20.80 17.71 9.89
N SER A 624 -19.66 17.01 10.01
CA SER A 624 -19.36 15.83 9.21
C SER A 624 -19.68 14.51 9.90
N LEU A 625 -20.02 13.50 9.11
CA LEU A 625 -20.08 12.09 9.50
C LEU A 625 -18.93 11.30 8.85
N LYS A 626 -18.35 10.38 9.62
CA LYS A 626 -17.33 9.45 9.15
C LYS A 626 -17.94 8.06 9.06
N LEU A 627 -18.01 7.50 7.85
CA LEU A 627 -18.59 6.21 7.55
C LEU A 627 -17.51 5.28 6.99
N ASN A 628 -17.70 3.97 7.08
CA ASN A 628 -16.75 2.98 6.57
C ASN A 628 -17.43 2.09 5.53
N ILE A 629 -16.71 1.71 4.48
CA ILE A 629 -17.04 0.59 3.58
C ILE A 629 -15.84 -0.37 3.54
N SER A 630 -15.94 -1.47 4.25
CA SER A 630 -14.82 -2.37 4.59
C SER A 630 -14.88 -3.69 3.84
N THR A 631 -16.04 -4.08 3.30
CA THR A 631 -16.20 -5.29 2.51
C THR A 631 -15.44 -5.19 1.19
N ASN A 632 -14.54 -6.13 0.91
CA ASN A 632 -13.76 -6.24 -0.32
C ASN A 632 -14.43 -7.26 -1.25
N TYR A 633 -14.86 -6.79 -2.42
CA TYR A 633 -15.52 -7.58 -3.46
C TYR A 633 -14.57 -8.07 -4.57
N ARG A 634 -13.34 -7.56 -4.59
CA ARG A 634 -12.36 -7.77 -5.65
C ARG A 634 -11.53 -9.02 -5.41
N SER A 635 -10.88 -9.07 -4.24
CA SER A 635 -9.75 -9.97 -3.99
C SER A 635 -10.15 -11.17 -3.14
N ALA A 636 -9.47 -12.28 -3.37
CA ALA A 636 -9.58 -13.51 -2.57
C ALA A 636 -9.09 -13.30 -1.13
N SER A 637 -9.55 -14.16 -0.20
CA SER A 637 -9.37 -13.95 1.24
C SER A 637 -7.91 -13.94 1.71
N ALA A 638 -7.01 -14.71 1.07
CA ALA A 638 -5.58 -14.70 1.37
C ALA A 638 -4.92 -13.35 1.05
N ILE A 639 -5.32 -12.71 -0.05
CA ILE A 639 -4.81 -11.38 -0.45
C ILE A 639 -5.30 -10.32 0.54
N VAL A 640 -6.59 -10.36 0.89
CA VAL A 640 -7.19 -9.42 1.85
C VAL A 640 -6.53 -9.56 3.23
N THR A 641 -6.33 -10.79 3.69
CA THR A 641 -5.62 -11.08 4.95
C THR A 641 -4.19 -10.55 4.92
N THR A 642 -3.45 -10.75 3.82
CA THR A 642 -2.07 -10.24 3.69
C THR A 642 -2.02 -8.71 3.72
N GLY A 643 -2.95 -8.05 3.03
CA GLY A 643 -3.11 -6.60 3.13
C GLY A 643 -3.42 -6.14 4.55
N ASN A 644 -4.34 -6.81 5.25
CA ASN A 644 -4.67 -6.51 6.64
C ASN A 644 -3.48 -6.71 7.60
N ASN A 645 -2.66 -7.74 7.39
CA ASN A 645 -1.46 -7.99 8.20
C ASN A 645 -0.43 -6.85 8.05
N LEU A 646 -0.27 -6.30 6.84
CA LEU A 646 0.58 -5.13 6.61
C LEU A 646 0.04 -3.87 7.31
N MET A 647 -1.28 -3.77 7.44
CA MET A 647 -1.99 -2.70 8.16
C MET A 647 -2.14 -2.93 9.66
N ASN A 648 -1.65 -4.03 10.22
CA ASN A 648 -2.03 -4.48 11.55
C ASN A 648 -1.84 -3.38 12.61
N GLY A 649 -2.91 -3.09 13.37
CA GLY A 649 -2.94 -2.04 14.41
C GLY A 649 -3.05 -0.59 13.91
N LEU A 650 -3.11 -0.35 12.60
CA LEU A 650 -3.01 0.99 12.00
C LEU A 650 -4.29 1.43 11.24
N GLY A 651 -5.38 0.66 11.30
CA GLY A 651 -6.65 1.02 10.68
C GLY A 651 -7.72 -0.08 10.75
N LYS A 652 -8.97 0.26 10.41
CA LYS A 652 -10.05 -0.74 10.29
C LYS A 652 -9.69 -1.77 9.21
N PRO A 653 -9.70 -3.08 9.47
CA PRO A 653 -9.36 -4.08 8.46
C PRO A 653 -10.43 -4.21 7.39
N ALA A 654 -10.04 -4.68 6.20
CA ALA A 654 -10.97 -5.08 5.15
C ALA A 654 -11.57 -6.46 5.43
N GLN A 655 -12.79 -6.71 4.97
CA GLN A 655 -13.48 -7.99 5.11
C GLN A 655 -13.66 -8.65 3.74
N PRO A 656 -13.13 -9.85 3.49
CA PRO A 656 -13.29 -10.50 2.19
C PRO A 656 -14.76 -10.91 1.96
N HIS A 657 -15.30 -10.59 0.78
CA HIS A 657 -16.63 -11.05 0.36
C HIS A 657 -16.59 -12.37 -0.42
N LYS A 658 -15.53 -12.56 -1.23
CA LYS A 658 -15.36 -13.78 -2.03
C LYS A 658 -15.14 -15.00 -1.14
N LYS A 659 -15.72 -16.13 -1.55
CA LYS A 659 -15.51 -17.43 -0.89
C LYS A 659 -14.18 -18.08 -1.27
N GLU A 660 -13.63 -17.71 -2.43
CA GLU A 660 -12.34 -18.20 -2.92
C GLU A 660 -11.21 -17.77 -1.98
N SER A 661 -10.38 -18.73 -1.57
CA SER A 661 -9.25 -18.45 -0.69
C SER A 661 -8.11 -17.73 -1.43
N GLY A 662 -7.88 -18.08 -2.70
CA GLY A 662 -6.67 -17.63 -3.42
C GLY A 662 -5.39 -18.03 -2.70
N PHE A 663 -4.26 -17.41 -3.02
CA PHE A 663 -3.03 -17.59 -2.25
C PHE A 663 -2.05 -16.42 -2.39
N VAL A 664 -1.14 -16.34 -1.41
CA VAL A 664 0.08 -15.53 -1.48
C VAL A 664 1.29 -16.43 -1.31
N LYS A 665 2.27 -16.33 -2.21
CA LYS A 665 3.52 -17.10 -2.17
C LYS A 665 4.73 -16.18 -2.10
N LEU A 666 5.64 -16.48 -1.19
CA LEU A 666 6.96 -15.85 -1.12
C LEU A 666 7.93 -16.62 -2.02
N VAL A 667 8.59 -15.90 -2.92
CA VAL A 667 9.60 -16.41 -3.84
C VAL A 667 10.94 -15.81 -3.41
N ASP A 668 11.71 -16.55 -2.63
CA ASP A 668 13.06 -16.13 -2.25
C ASP A 668 14.05 -16.66 -3.30
N LEU A 669 14.73 -15.74 -4.00
CA LEU A 669 15.72 -16.10 -5.02
C LEU A 669 16.93 -16.83 -4.44
N GLN A 670 17.18 -16.71 -3.13
CA GLN A 670 18.25 -17.47 -2.46
C GLN A 670 17.91 -18.96 -2.32
N ASP A 671 16.62 -19.31 -2.31
CA ASP A 671 16.12 -20.69 -2.28
C ASP A 671 15.92 -21.27 -3.70
N PHE A 672 16.20 -20.48 -4.75
CA PHE A 672 16.04 -20.91 -6.14
C PHE A 672 17.33 -21.52 -6.68
N GLU A 673 17.24 -22.78 -7.12
CA GLU A 673 18.33 -23.50 -7.78
C GLU A 673 18.04 -23.61 -9.29
N PRO A 674 18.74 -22.81 -10.14
CA PRO A 674 18.61 -22.94 -11.59
C PRO A 674 19.21 -24.27 -12.07
N THR A 675 18.67 -24.83 -13.15
CA THR A 675 19.24 -26.00 -13.81
C THR A 675 20.50 -25.64 -14.59
N PRO A 676 21.36 -26.63 -14.96
CA PRO A 676 22.53 -26.36 -15.80
C PRO A 676 22.20 -25.62 -17.09
N ARG A 677 21.10 -25.97 -17.76
CA ARG A 677 20.60 -25.25 -18.94
C ARG A 677 20.27 -23.79 -18.59
N GLU A 678 19.51 -23.55 -17.53
CA GLU A 678 19.14 -22.20 -17.13
C GLU A 678 20.37 -21.35 -16.78
N ILE A 679 21.43 -21.96 -16.21
CA ILE A 679 22.72 -21.29 -15.98
C ILE A 679 23.43 -20.96 -17.29
N GLU A 680 23.39 -21.86 -18.28
CA GLU A 680 23.97 -21.61 -19.61
C GLU A 680 23.25 -20.46 -20.33
N ASP A 681 21.92 -20.48 -20.34
CA ASP A 681 21.08 -19.48 -21.02
C ASP A 681 21.06 -18.13 -20.27
N HIS A 682 21.13 -18.17 -18.94
CA HIS A 682 20.96 -17.02 -18.04
C HIS A 682 22.09 -16.90 -17.01
N ASN A 683 23.34 -16.97 -17.48
CA ASN A 683 24.51 -16.95 -16.59
C ASN A 683 24.53 -15.71 -15.67
N GLY A 684 24.40 -15.93 -14.36
CA GLY A 684 24.40 -14.89 -13.34
C GLY A 684 23.08 -14.13 -13.15
N ASP A 685 22.07 -14.42 -13.97
CA ASP A 685 20.71 -13.89 -13.91
C ASP A 685 19.80 -14.95 -13.30
N HIS A 686 19.50 -14.84 -12.01
CA HIS A 686 18.65 -15.81 -11.30
C HIS A 686 17.17 -15.45 -11.37
N ILE A 687 16.84 -14.17 -11.61
CA ILE A 687 15.45 -13.71 -11.60
C ILE A 687 14.71 -14.14 -12.87
N THR A 688 15.37 -14.10 -14.03
CA THR A 688 14.79 -14.51 -15.31
C THR A 688 14.35 -15.98 -15.28
N PRO A 689 15.21 -16.98 -15.00
CA PRO A 689 14.80 -18.39 -14.98
C PRO A 689 13.71 -18.68 -13.92
N ALA A 690 13.82 -18.10 -12.72
CA ALA A 690 12.78 -18.20 -11.69
C ALA A 690 11.43 -17.68 -12.20
N LEU A 691 11.43 -16.52 -12.86
CA LEU A 691 10.24 -15.92 -13.43
C LEU A 691 9.68 -16.73 -14.61
N LEU A 692 10.53 -17.30 -15.47
CA LEU A 692 10.08 -18.15 -16.58
C LEU A 692 9.36 -19.41 -16.08
N ARG A 693 9.81 -20.04 -14.98
CA ARG A 693 9.09 -21.15 -14.35
C ARG A 693 7.72 -20.73 -13.81
N LEU A 694 7.64 -19.57 -13.14
CA LEU A 694 6.36 -19.00 -12.68
C LEU A 694 5.41 -18.75 -13.85
N ILE A 695 5.91 -18.09 -14.89
CA ILE A 695 5.13 -17.70 -16.07
C ILE A 695 4.66 -18.93 -16.86
N LYS A 696 5.49 -19.97 -17.00
CA LYS A 696 5.07 -21.24 -17.61
C LYS A 696 3.89 -21.84 -16.85
N LYS A 697 3.95 -21.86 -15.51
CA LYS A 697 2.83 -22.36 -14.68
C LYS A 697 1.57 -21.51 -14.84
N ILE A 698 1.70 -20.19 -14.73
CA ILE A 698 0.57 -19.26 -14.66
C ILE A 698 -0.07 -19.04 -16.04
N ILE A 699 0.74 -18.75 -17.05
CA ILE A 699 0.26 -18.38 -18.38
C ILE A 699 0.06 -19.61 -19.27
N ILE A 700 1.05 -20.51 -19.34
CA ILE A 700 1.01 -21.61 -20.32
C ILE A 700 0.10 -22.74 -19.82
N GLU A 701 0.27 -23.20 -18.58
CA GLU A 701 -0.52 -24.32 -18.05
C GLU A 701 -1.93 -23.88 -17.61
N ASN A 702 -2.06 -22.71 -16.96
CA ASN A 702 -3.33 -22.26 -16.39
C ASN A 702 -4.07 -21.20 -17.23
N ASN A 703 -3.47 -20.72 -18.33
CA ASN A 703 -4.06 -19.70 -19.21
C ASN A 703 -4.51 -18.42 -18.46
N GLN A 704 -3.73 -17.96 -17.49
CA GLN A 704 -4.05 -16.79 -16.68
C GLN A 704 -3.28 -15.56 -17.13
N GLU A 705 -3.88 -14.38 -16.95
CA GLU A 705 -3.20 -13.12 -17.20
C GLU A 705 -2.48 -12.63 -15.94
N VAL A 706 -1.26 -12.13 -16.12
CA VAL A 706 -0.37 -11.71 -15.04
C VAL A 706 0.20 -10.32 -15.28
N VAL A 707 0.38 -9.58 -14.19
CA VAL A 707 1.14 -8.33 -14.19
C VAL A 707 2.34 -8.45 -13.26
N LEU A 708 3.49 -8.00 -13.76
CA LEU A 708 4.71 -7.82 -12.99
C LEU A 708 4.76 -6.39 -12.45
N LEU A 709 4.92 -6.23 -11.14
CA LEU A 709 5.02 -4.95 -10.47
C LEU A 709 6.41 -4.75 -9.90
N ASN A 710 7.00 -3.59 -10.17
CA ASN A 710 8.32 -3.21 -9.66
C ASN A 710 8.27 -1.82 -9.01
N ARG A 711 9.12 -1.52 -8.03
CA ARG A 711 9.13 -0.19 -7.37
C ARG A 711 9.53 0.93 -8.32
N LYS A 712 10.54 0.69 -9.16
CA LYS A 712 11.13 1.66 -10.10
C LYS A 712 10.97 1.19 -11.54
N ASN A 713 11.31 2.04 -12.52
CA ASN A 713 11.28 1.65 -13.94
C ASN A 713 12.51 0.85 -14.40
N ASN A 714 13.31 0.37 -13.45
CA ASN A 714 14.47 -0.48 -13.68
C ASN A 714 14.53 -1.61 -12.66
N LEU A 715 15.05 -2.75 -13.10
CA LEU A 715 15.37 -3.85 -12.19
C LEU A 715 16.70 -3.58 -11.51
N HIS A 716 16.79 -4.01 -10.26
CA HIS A 716 18.01 -3.86 -9.48
C HIS A 716 18.90 -5.10 -9.51
N TRP A 717 18.39 -6.21 -10.06
CA TRP A 717 19.15 -7.43 -10.31
C TRP A 717 19.89 -7.34 -11.63
N PHE A 718 20.98 -8.10 -11.71
CA PHE A 718 21.64 -8.35 -12.99
C PHE A 718 20.70 -9.16 -13.88
N VAL A 719 20.49 -8.67 -15.10
CA VAL A 719 19.75 -9.34 -16.17
C VAL A 719 20.55 -9.22 -17.47
N ASN A 720 20.42 -10.18 -18.37
CA ASN A 720 21.24 -10.27 -19.59
C ASN A 720 20.90 -9.24 -20.70
N TYR A 721 19.97 -8.34 -20.44
CA TYR A 721 19.42 -7.38 -21.41
C TYR A 721 19.23 -6.01 -20.75
N GLN A 722 18.76 -5.00 -21.51
CA GLN A 722 18.73 -3.61 -21.03
C GLN A 722 17.91 -3.45 -19.73
N ASN A 723 18.39 -2.61 -18.80
CA ASN A 723 17.86 -2.51 -17.43
C ASN A 723 16.47 -1.86 -17.29
N LYS A 724 15.78 -1.45 -18.37
CA LYS A 724 14.43 -0.88 -18.26
C LYS A 724 13.38 -2.00 -18.21
N LEU A 725 12.27 -1.76 -17.49
CA LEU A 725 11.19 -2.75 -17.37
C LEU A 725 10.60 -3.18 -18.72
N GLU A 726 10.48 -2.25 -19.67
CA GLU A 726 9.90 -2.56 -20.99
C GLU A 726 10.78 -3.55 -21.78
N ASP A 727 12.10 -3.33 -21.74
CA ASP A 727 13.07 -4.23 -22.38
C ASP A 727 13.05 -5.60 -21.72
N PHE A 728 12.92 -5.65 -20.39
CA PHE A 728 12.74 -6.89 -19.64
C PHE A 728 11.44 -7.61 -20.00
N LEU A 729 10.32 -6.90 -20.08
CA LEU A 729 9.05 -7.48 -20.52
C LEU A 729 9.17 -8.09 -21.91
N ASN A 730 9.78 -7.38 -22.85
CA ASN A 730 9.95 -7.85 -24.22
C ASN A 730 10.84 -9.11 -24.29
N ALA A 731 11.91 -9.15 -23.50
CA ALA A 731 12.75 -10.33 -23.38
C ALA A 731 11.95 -11.54 -22.87
N ILE A 732 11.19 -11.38 -21.78
CA ILE A 732 10.38 -12.46 -21.19
C ILE A 732 9.25 -12.90 -22.14
N ARG A 733 8.58 -11.96 -22.83
CA ARG A 733 7.57 -12.28 -23.86
C ARG A 733 8.13 -13.08 -25.03
N GLY A 734 9.43 -12.95 -25.31
CA GLY A 734 10.12 -13.77 -26.31
C GLY A 734 10.02 -15.27 -26.04
N TYR A 735 9.91 -15.67 -24.77
CA TYR A 735 9.77 -17.08 -24.35
C TYR A 735 8.32 -17.58 -24.36
N LEU A 736 7.34 -16.71 -24.65
CA LEU A 736 5.93 -17.05 -24.72
C LEU A 736 5.50 -17.27 -26.18
N PRO A 737 4.59 -18.23 -26.43
CA PRO A 737 3.88 -18.34 -27.71
C PRO A 737 3.25 -17.01 -28.10
N GLU A 738 3.22 -16.67 -29.39
CA GLU A 738 2.78 -15.35 -29.87
C GLU A 738 1.38 -14.97 -29.37
N ASN A 739 0.46 -15.94 -29.34
CA ASN A 739 -0.92 -15.77 -28.88
C ASN A 739 -1.06 -15.54 -27.37
N LEU A 740 -0.02 -15.78 -26.57
CA LEU A 740 -0.01 -15.64 -25.11
C LEU A 740 0.84 -14.46 -24.62
N ARG A 741 1.54 -13.73 -25.52
CA ARG A 741 2.44 -12.62 -25.12
C ARG A 741 1.70 -11.50 -24.39
N ASP A 742 0.46 -11.23 -24.76
CA ASP A 742 -0.37 -10.18 -24.15
C ASP A 742 -0.91 -10.54 -22.77
N HIS A 743 -0.83 -11.81 -22.38
CA HIS A 743 -1.19 -12.25 -21.02
C HIS A 743 -0.19 -11.75 -19.97
N LEU A 744 1.02 -11.32 -20.38
CA LEU A 744 2.04 -10.76 -19.52
C LEU A 744 2.14 -9.25 -19.71
N THR A 745 2.07 -8.49 -18.61
CA THR A 745 2.30 -7.05 -18.60
C THR A 745 3.26 -6.65 -17.49
N ILE A 746 3.91 -5.49 -17.59
CA ILE A 746 4.79 -4.94 -16.53
C ILE A 746 4.42 -3.50 -16.22
N SER A 747 4.55 -3.09 -14.96
CA SER A 747 4.38 -1.69 -14.57
C SER A 747 5.11 -1.37 -13.27
N THR A 748 5.22 -0.09 -12.95
CA THR A 748 5.62 0.32 -11.61
C THR A 748 4.42 0.28 -10.68
N SER A 749 4.64 -0.04 -9.39
CA SER A 749 3.55 -0.08 -8.39
C SER A 749 2.76 1.23 -8.31
N HIS A 750 3.43 2.37 -8.51
CA HIS A 750 2.78 3.69 -8.57
C HIS A 750 1.86 3.83 -9.78
N LYS A 751 2.37 3.52 -10.98
CA LYS A 751 1.61 3.65 -12.24
C LYS A 751 0.45 2.67 -12.32
N TYR A 752 0.54 1.53 -11.63
CA TYR A 752 -0.52 0.52 -11.60
C TYR A 752 -1.62 0.80 -10.54
N LYS A 753 -1.53 1.92 -9.79
CA LYS A 753 -2.62 2.36 -8.89
C LYS A 753 -3.93 2.47 -9.68
N GLY A 754 -5.00 1.93 -9.10
CA GLY A 754 -6.35 1.92 -9.70
C GLY A 754 -6.61 0.77 -10.66
N LEU A 755 -5.58 0.06 -11.14
CA LEU A 755 -5.72 -1.15 -11.96
C LEU A 755 -5.77 -2.41 -11.07
N GLU A 756 -6.05 -3.55 -11.69
CA GLU A 756 -6.11 -4.87 -11.05
C GLU A 756 -5.80 -5.97 -12.08
N LYS A 757 -5.43 -7.17 -11.61
CA LYS A 757 -5.17 -8.34 -12.45
C LYS A 757 -5.46 -9.62 -11.68
N GLN A 758 -5.79 -10.72 -12.37
CA GLN A 758 -6.02 -12.03 -11.75
C GLN A 758 -4.79 -12.47 -10.93
N VAL A 759 -3.61 -12.40 -11.55
CA VAL A 759 -2.33 -12.73 -10.93
C VAL A 759 -1.40 -11.52 -10.92
N VAL A 760 -0.76 -11.28 -9.77
CA VAL A 760 0.25 -10.22 -9.60
C VAL A 760 1.55 -10.84 -9.11
N ILE A 761 2.67 -10.43 -9.69
CA ILE A 761 4.01 -10.75 -9.20
C ILE A 761 4.70 -9.44 -8.81
N ILE A 762 4.98 -9.24 -7.52
CA ILE A 762 5.84 -8.15 -7.06
C ILE A 762 7.28 -8.59 -7.23
N LEU A 763 8.01 -7.95 -8.13
CA LEU A 763 9.36 -8.36 -8.51
C LEU A 763 10.39 -8.02 -7.44
N ASP A 764 10.25 -6.92 -6.70
CA ASP A 764 11.33 -6.32 -5.91
C ASP A 764 11.04 -6.06 -4.43
N ALA A 765 10.53 -7.05 -3.70
CA ALA A 765 10.28 -6.92 -2.26
C ALA A 765 11.56 -7.00 -1.40
N VAL A 766 12.54 -6.15 -1.68
CA VAL A 766 13.85 -6.05 -1.00
C VAL A 766 13.99 -4.74 -0.20
N ASN A 767 14.94 -4.69 0.73
CA ASN A 767 15.17 -3.57 1.66
C ASN A 767 15.49 -2.21 1.01
N ARG A 768 15.94 -2.19 -0.24
CA ARG A 768 16.24 -0.98 -1.04
C ARG A 768 15.10 -0.51 -1.94
N SER A 769 14.06 -1.33 -2.09
CA SER A 769 12.87 -1.03 -2.90
C SER A 769 11.66 -0.74 -2.03
N TYR A 770 11.50 -1.47 -0.93
CA TYR A 770 10.43 -1.26 0.04
C TYR A 770 11.01 -1.28 1.47
N PRO A 771 11.08 -0.13 2.17
CA PRO A 771 10.85 1.23 1.67
C PRO A 771 12.03 1.74 0.83
N LEU A 772 11.75 2.58 -0.17
CA LEU A 772 12.76 3.39 -0.83
C LEU A 772 12.76 4.81 -0.24
N ILE A 773 13.85 5.19 0.43
CA ILE A 773 14.01 6.55 0.98
C ILE A 773 15.10 7.29 0.22
N HIS A 774 14.73 8.28 -0.59
CA HIS A 774 15.70 9.03 -1.39
C HIS A 774 16.40 10.12 -0.57
N PRO A 775 17.73 10.30 -0.64
CA PRO A 775 18.46 11.29 0.16
C PRO A 775 17.98 12.73 -0.04
N ASP A 776 17.36 13.04 -1.18
CA ASP A 776 16.84 14.39 -1.44
C ASP A 776 15.66 14.79 -0.56
N TRP A 777 15.12 13.88 0.27
CA TRP A 777 14.06 14.23 1.20
C TRP A 777 14.45 15.36 2.16
N VAL A 778 15.75 15.56 2.42
CA VAL A 778 16.25 16.70 3.20
C VAL A 778 15.81 18.03 2.60
N PHE A 779 15.82 18.15 1.27
CA PHE A 779 15.41 19.37 0.56
C PHE A 779 13.90 19.61 0.60
N THR A 780 13.12 18.60 0.99
CA THR A 780 11.67 18.72 1.15
C THR A 780 11.23 18.83 2.61
N ARG A 781 12.17 18.90 3.57
CA ARG A 781 11.88 19.14 5.00
C ARG A 781 11.13 20.43 5.25
N ILE A 782 11.50 21.51 4.55
CA ILE A 782 10.80 22.80 4.62
C ILE A 782 9.31 22.67 4.31
N PHE A 783 8.90 21.63 3.58
CA PHE A 783 7.52 21.31 3.24
C PHE A 783 6.84 20.34 4.22
N GLY A 784 7.50 19.97 5.32
CA GLY A 784 7.00 19.01 6.32
C GLY A 784 7.41 17.56 6.08
N SER A 785 8.29 17.30 5.10
CA SER A 785 8.77 15.93 4.84
C SER A 785 9.65 15.43 5.98
N HIS A 786 9.39 14.20 6.43
CA HIS A 786 10.13 13.55 7.51
C HIS A 786 10.24 12.04 7.21
N PRO A 787 11.29 11.35 7.70
CA PRO A 787 11.55 9.94 7.40
C PRO A 787 10.38 8.99 7.66
N GLU A 788 9.69 9.15 8.80
CA GLU A 788 8.57 8.30 9.20
C GLU A 788 7.42 8.39 8.20
N GLY A 789 7.08 9.61 7.77
CA GLY A 789 6.06 9.85 6.76
C GLY A 789 6.39 9.17 5.43
N ILE A 790 7.65 9.19 5.02
CA ILE A 790 8.13 8.54 3.79
C ILE A 790 8.02 7.02 3.92
N VAL A 791 8.46 6.44 5.04
CA VAL A 791 8.33 5.00 5.29
C VAL A 791 6.86 4.57 5.32
N ALA A 792 5.99 5.38 5.93
CA ALA A 792 4.56 5.13 5.96
C ALA A 792 3.94 5.17 4.55
N GLU A 793 4.35 6.12 3.70
CA GLU A 793 3.93 6.19 2.29
C GLU A 793 4.44 4.98 1.48
N GLU A 794 5.69 4.59 1.65
CA GLU A 794 6.25 3.39 1.01
C GLU A 794 5.57 2.09 1.48
N ARG A 795 5.14 2.03 2.75
CA ARG A 795 4.33 0.92 3.26
C ARG A 795 2.96 0.88 2.58
N ARG A 796 2.32 2.05 2.40
CA ARG A 796 1.07 2.17 1.63
C ARG A 796 1.26 1.79 0.17
N LEU A 797 2.41 2.10 -0.43
CA LEU A 797 2.73 1.67 -1.79
C LEU A 797 2.84 0.14 -1.90
N PHE A 798 3.49 -0.50 -0.92
CA PHE A 798 3.56 -1.95 -0.86
C PHE A 798 2.15 -2.57 -0.66
N TYR A 799 1.31 -1.96 0.18
CA TYR A 799 -0.11 -2.31 0.30
C TYR A 799 -0.87 -2.17 -1.03
N VAL A 800 -0.64 -1.08 -1.77
CA VAL A 800 -1.23 -0.87 -3.09
C VAL A 800 -0.84 -2.01 -4.02
N ALA A 801 0.45 -2.38 -4.08
CA ALA A 801 0.95 -3.47 -4.91
C ALA A 801 0.28 -4.82 -4.56
N ILE A 802 0.20 -5.18 -3.28
CA ILE A 802 -0.47 -6.40 -2.79
C ILE A 802 -1.95 -6.40 -3.21
N THR A 803 -2.65 -5.29 -3.03
CA THR A 803 -4.10 -5.18 -3.29
C THR A 803 -4.48 -5.02 -4.77
N ARG A 804 -3.51 -5.12 -5.69
CA ARG A 804 -3.78 -5.21 -7.15
C ARG A 804 -4.18 -6.62 -7.57
N ALA A 805 -3.85 -7.63 -6.76
CA ALA A 805 -4.14 -9.03 -7.02
C ALA A 805 -5.61 -9.36 -6.74
N ILE A 806 -6.26 -10.06 -7.67
CA ILE A 806 -7.61 -10.59 -7.48
C ILE A 806 -7.56 -11.99 -6.86
N GLU A 807 -6.72 -12.91 -7.36
CA GLU A 807 -6.72 -14.32 -6.90
C GLU A 807 -5.37 -14.78 -6.36
N GLN A 808 -4.29 -14.50 -7.09
CA GLN A 808 -2.96 -15.03 -6.77
C GLN A 808 -1.94 -13.89 -6.69
N LEU A 809 -1.07 -13.96 -5.68
CA LEU A 809 0.01 -13.01 -5.48
C LEU A 809 1.32 -13.74 -5.22
N TYR A 810 2.32 -13.42 -6.03
CA TYR A 810 3.71 -13.83 -5.83
C TYR A 810 4.53 -12.63 -5.39
N ILE A 811 5.37 -12.80 -4.37
CA ILE A 811 6.25 -11.75 -3.86
C ILE A 811 7.68 -12.25 -3.98
N ILE A 812 8.45 -11.68 -4.90
CA ILE A 812 9.86 -12.01 -5.12
C ILE A 812 10.73 -11.17 -4.18
N THR A 813 11.65 -11.84 -3.49
CA THR A 813 12.62 -11.26 -2.56
C THR A 813 13.98 -11.96 -2.71
N GLU A 814 15.00 -11.45 -2.02
CA GLU A 814 16.33 -12.06 -1.93
C GLU A 814 16.82 -11.96 -0.48
N SER A 815 17.02 -13.10 0.19
CA SER A 815 17.66 -13.14 1.51
C SER A 815 19.18 -12.96 1.41
N PRO A 816 19.84 -12.22 2.34
CA PRO A 816 19.29 -11.57 3.53
C PRO A 816 18.73 -10.15 3.29
N ASN A 817 18.65 -9.69 2.03
CA ASN A 817 18.26 -8.32 1.65
C ASN A 817 16.73 -8.09 1.56
N TYR A 818 15.92 -8.93 2.19
CA TYR A 818 14.46 -8.87 2.07
C TYR A 818 13.89 -7.57 2.65
N SER A 819 12.73 -7.14 2.13
CA SER A 819 12.05 -5.94 2.62
C SER A 819 11.63 -6.10 4.09
N PRO A 820 11.89 -5.11 4.96
CA PRO A 820 11.39 -5.13 6.34
C PRO A 820 9.87 -5.24 6.42
N PHE A 821 9.13 -4.89 5.37
CA PHE A 821 7.67 -5.04 5.33
C PHE A 821 7.21 -6.50 5.23
N LEU A 822 8.10 -7.44 4.91
CA LEU A 822 7.81 -8.87 4.90
C LEU A 822 7.86 -9.51 6.29
N ALA A 823 8.59 -8.92 7.25
CA ALA A 823 8.87 -9.53 8.56
C ALA A 823 7.61 -9.92 9.35
N HIS A 824 6.49 -9.24 9.11
CA HIS A 824 5.21 -9.46 9.80
C HIS A 824 4.17 -10.16 8.92
N LEU A 825 4.52 -10.50 7.69
CA LEU A 825 3.68 -11.23 6.76
C LEU A 825 4.09 -12.70 6.89
N ASN A 826 3.33 -13.49 7.66
CA ASN A 826 3.51 -14.94 7.73
C ASN A 826 3.17 -15.57 6.37
N LEU A 827 4.14 -15.57 5.44
CA LEU A 827 3.96 -16.00 4.05
C LEU A 827 4.52 -17.41 3.83
N ASN A 828 3.77 -18.20 3.06
CA ASN A 828 4.23 -19.52 2.63
C ASN A 828 5.26 -19.37 1.51
N LYS A 829 6.42 -19.99 1.66
CA LYS A 829 7.41 -20.09 0.59
C LYS A 829 6.86 -20.94 -0.57
N ILE A 830 7.35 -20.64 -1.78
CA ILE A 830 7.07 -21.42 -2.98
C ILE A 830 7.74 -22.81 -2.88
N ASN A 831 7.08 -23.82 -3.42
CA ASN A 831 7.67 -25.14 -3.63
C ASN A 831 8.04 -25.26 -5.12
N TRP A 832 9.32 -25.09 -5.46
CA TRP A 832 9.79 -25.10 -6.85
C TRP A 832 9.53 -26.42 -7.60
N GLN A 833 9.25 -27.52 -6.90
CA GLN A 833 8.87 -28.80 -7.54
C GLN A 833 7.51 -28.73 -8.25
N GLU A 834 6.65 -27.78 -7.88
CA GLU A 834 5.33 -27.57 -8.50
C GLU A 834 5.40 -26.70 -9.76
N TYR A 835 6.59 -26.16 -10.09
CA TYR A 835 6.78 -25.18 -11.15
C TYR A 835 7.68 -25.77 -12.24
N PRO A 836 7.15 -25.96 -13.46
CA PRO A 836 7.83 -26.67 -14.53
C PRO A 836 9.05 -25.88 -15.04
N ILE A 837 10.11 -26.60 -15.36
CA ILE A 837 11.29 -26.05 -16.06
C ILE A 837 10.91 -25.81 -17.54
N PRO A 838 11.16 -24.61 -18.12
CA PRO A 838 10.90 -24.33 -19.54
C PRO A 838 11.77 -25.16 -20.50
N GLY A 839 11.23 -25.46 -21.69
CA GLY A 839 11.89 -26.19 -22.77
C GLY A 839 11.32 -27.60 -23.06
N ASP A 840 11.71 -28.17 -24.20
CA ASP A 840 11.15 -29.44 -24.73
C ASP A 840 12.19 -30.57 -24.89
N ASN A 841 13.50 -30.25 -24.99
CA ASN A 841 14.57 -31.23 -25.20
C ASN A 841 15.56 -31.26 -24.03
N SER A 842 15.98 -32.43 -23.56
CA SER A 842 17.01 -32.61 -22.52
C SER A 842 18.41 -32.70 -23.13
N LYS A 843 19.32 -31.85 -22.66
CA LYS A 843 20.74 -31.74 -23.03
C LYS A 843 21.68 -32.28 -21.95
N TYR A 844 21.37 -32.11 -20.66
CA TYR A 844 22.16 -32.64 -19.54
C TYR A 844 21.43 -33.78 -18.81
N ILE A 845 22.22 -34.54 -18.05
CA ILE A 845 21.77 -35.50 -17.04
C ILE A 845 22.37 -35.07 -15.70
N THR A 846 21.52 -34.97 -14.68
CA THR A 846 21.94 -34.76 -13.29
C THR A 846 22.01 -36.11 -12.59
N ILE A 847 23.14 -36.39 -11.96
CA ILE A 847 23.41 -37.64 -11.26
C ILE A 847 23.52 -37.33 -9.78
N GLU A 848 22.61 -37.87 -8.99
CA GLU A 848 22.59 -37.72 -7.54
C GLU A 848 22.97 -39.03 -6.85
N ILE A 849 23.79 -38.96 -5.81
CA ILE A 849 24.35 -40.11 -5.09
C ILE A 849 24.11 -39.89 -3.59
N GLY A 850 23.26 -40.73 -3.00
CA GLY A 850 22.87 -40.68 -1.59
C GLY A 850 23.10 -42.00 -0.87
N ASN A 851 22.83 -42.03 0.43
CA ASN A 851 22.83 -43.29 1.19
C ASN A 851 21.53 -44.06 0.95
N GLN A 852 21.62 -45.39 0.77
CA GLN A 852 20.42 -46.24 0.73
C GLN A 852 19.68 -46.22 2.07
N LYS A 853 18.34 -46.21 2.01
CA LYS A 853 17.49 -46.22 3.21
C LYS A 853 17.66 -47.53 3.98
N GLY A 854 18.08 -47.44 5.25
CA GLY A 854 18.28 -48.61 6.13
C GLY A 854 19.69 -49.19 6.16
N LYS A 855 20.65 -48.66 5.38
CA LYS A 855 22.05 -49.10 5.31
C LYS A 855 23.03 -48.24 6.14
N GLY A 856 22.52 -47.40 7.05
CA GLY A 856 23.32 -46.53 7.93
C GLY A 856 23.61 -45.14 7.34
N SER A 857 24.31 -44.29 8.11
CA SER A 857 24.54 -42.86 7.82
C SER A 857 25.81 -42.53 7.02
N HIS A 858 26.63 -43.53 6.69
CA HIS A 858 28.01 -43.32 6.20
C HIS A 858 28.42 -43.92 4.83
N PRO A 859 27.59 -44.63 4.04
CA PRO A 859 27.99 -45.16 2.72
C PRO A 859 28.70 -44.17 1.79
N THR A 860 28.15 -42.98 1.61
CA THR A 860 28.73 -41.93 0.76
C THR A 860 30.00 -41.29 1.33
N ILE A 861 30.28 -41.45 2.63
CA ILE A 861 31.51 -40.93 3.25
C ILE A 861 32.72 -41.72 2.79
N GLN A 862 32.58 -43.04 2.62
CA GLN A 862 33.68 -43.93 2.21
C GLN A 862 34.20 -43.63 0.80
N ILE A 863 33.31 -43.15 -0.07
CA ILE A 863 33.63 -42.79 -1.46
C ILE A 863 33.79 -41.28 -1.68
N ARG A 864 33.71 -40.46 -0.63
CA ARG A 864 33.68 -39.00 -0.70
C ARG A 864 34.81 -38.40 -1.53
N ASP A 865 36.04 -38.83 -1.28
CA ASP A 865 37.21 -38.18 -1.87
C ASP A 865 37.32 -38.52 -3.37
N LEU A 866 36.83 -39.72 -3.77
CA LEU A 866 36.68 -40.10 -5.18
C LEU A 866 35.55 -39.34 -5.86
N LEU A 867 34.41 -39.15 -5.19
CA LEU A 867 33.31 -38.33 -5.68
C LEU A 867 33.78 -36.89 -5.95
N LYS A 868 34.51 -36.29 -5.00
CA LYS A 868 35.11 -34.95 -5.19
C LYS A 868 36.10 -34.93 -6.37
N ALA A 869 36.96 -35.95 -6.48
CA ALA A 869 37.93 -36.04 -7.58
C ALA A 869 37.24 -36.15 -8.95
N GLN A 870 36.06 -36.77 -9.02
CA GLN A 870 35.24 -36.85 -10.23
C GLN A 870 34.24 -35.69 -10.37
N GLY A 871 34.41 -34.59 -9.61
CA GLY A 871 33.65 -33.36 -9.80
C GLY A 871 32.26 -33.32 -9.15
N TYR A 872 31.92 -34.28 -8.29
CA TYR A 872 30.66 -34.24 -7.53
C TYR A 872 30.72 -33.18 -6.41
N LYS A 873 29.58 -32.53 -6.18
CA LYS A 873 29.38 -31.51 -5.15
C LYS A 873 28.44 -32.05 -4.07
N TRP A 874 28.66 -31.65 -2.84
CA TRP A 874 27.81 -32.05 -1.71
C TRP A 874 26.64 -31.08 -1.56
N ASN A 875 25.42 -31.61 -1.44
CA ASN A 875 24.22 -30.85 -1.08
C ASN A 875 23.61 -31.43 0.22
N SER A 876 23.40 -30.56 1.21
CA SER A 876 22.76 -30.88 2.49
C SER A 876 21.43 -30.15 2.73
N HIS A 877 20.99 -29.32 1.78
CA HIS A 877 19.69 -28.64 1.86
C HIS A 877 18.59 -29.60 1.36
N GLN A 878 17.43 -29.64 2.03
CA GLN A 878 16.24 -30.45 1.68
C GLN A 878 16.18 -31.92 2.19
N HIS A 879 16.48 -32.18 3.47
CA HIS A 879 16.24 -33.46 4.15
C HIS A 879 16.91 -34.73 3.56
N ARG A 880 17.73 -34.58 2.51
CA ARG A 880 18.55 -35.65 1.91
C ARG A 880 20.00 -35.16 1.78
N GLN A 881 20.92 -35.97 2.31
CA GLN A 881 22.36 -35.75 2.22
C GLN A 881 22.88 -36.43 0.96
N ILE A 882 23.14 -35.66 -0.10
CA ILE A 882 23.47 -36.20 -1.42
C ILE A 882 24.69 -35.53 -2.05
N TRP A 883 25.42 -36.29 -2.85
CA TRP A 883 26.40 -35.80 -3.81
C TRP A 883 25.72 -35.64 -5.16
N TYR A 884 26.07 -34.63 -5.94
CA TYR A 884 25.52 -34.47 -7.28
C TYR A 884 26.56 -33.96 -8.29
N ARG A 885 26.36 -34.31 -9.57
CA ARG A 885 27.12 -33.81 -10.72
C ARG A 885 26.19 -33.69 -11.92
N HIS A 886 26.53 -32.81 -12.86
CA HIS A 886 25.82 -32.66 -14.13
C HIS A 886 26.74 -33.04 -15.28
N ASP A 887 26.28 -33.96 -16.12
CA ASP A 887 27.00 -34.41 -17.31
C ASP A 887 26.19 -34.08 -18.57
N LEU A 888 26.84 -33.95 -19.72
CA LEU A 888 26.12 -33.92 -20.99
C LEU A 888 25.40 -35.25 -21.18
N ARG A 889 24.17 -35.25 -21.70
CA ARG A 889 23.41 -36.48 -21.96
C ARG A 889 24.13 -37.44 -22.90
N ALA A 890 25.02 -36.94 -23.74
CA ALA A 890 25.89 -37.73 -24.63
C ALA A 890 27.18 -38.27 -23.98
N SER A 891 27.40 -38.03 -22.67
CA SER A 891 28.67 -38.40 -22.01
C SER A 891 28.83 -39.91 -21.79
N PHE A 892 27.74 -40.67 -21.80
CA PHE A 892 27.73 -42.13 -21.66
C PHE A 892 26.53 -42.72 -22.42
N THR A 893 26.69 -43.94 -22.95
CA THR A 893 25.67 -44.59 -23.80
C THR A 893 24.64 -45.35 -22.98
N THR A 894 25.05 -45.94 -21.86
CA THR A 894 24.19 -46.70 -20.94
C THR A 894 24.51 -46.37 -19.48
N VAL A 895 23.59 -46.69 -18.56
CA VAL A 895 23.85 -46.56 -17.12
C VAL A 895 24.99 -47.48 -16.68
N ASP A 896 25.12 -48.65 -17.32
CA ASP A 896 26.23 -49.57 -17.10
C ASP A 896 27.57 -48.94 -17.47
N ASP A 897 27.66 -48.28 -18.64
CA ASP A 897 28.87 -47.56 -19.07
C ASP A 897 29.28 -46.49 -18.05
N PHE A 898 28.32 -45.74 -17.52
CA PHE A 898 28.57 -44.73 -16.50
C PHE A 898 29.20 -45.34 -15.24
N PHE A 899 28.67 -46.47 -14.74
CA PHE A 899 29.21 -47.12 -13.55
C PHE A 899 30.62 -47.67 -13.80
N HIS A 900 30.88 -48.25 -14.97
CA HIS A 900 32.21 -48.73 -15.33
C HIS A 900 33.27 -47.63 -15.46
N GLN A 901 32.85 -46.40 -15.80
CA GLN A 901 33.73 -45.23 -15.87
C GLN A 901 33.89 -44.51 -14.51
N SER A 902 33.08 -44.87 -13.51
CA SER A 902 33.06 -44.23 -12.20
C SER A 902 34.09 -44.84 -11.26
N SER A 903 35.10 -44.08 -10.86
CA SER A 903 36.22 -44.59 -10.04
C SER A 903 35.80 -45.02 -8.63
N TRP A 904 34.67 -44.51 -8.14
CA TRP A 904 34.10 -44.89 -6.85
C TRP A 904 33.26 -46.16 -6.90
N TYR A 905 32.84 -46.62 -8.10
CA TYR A 905 31.88 -47.70 -8.25
C TYR A 905 32.34 -49.01 -7.60
N ALA A 906 33.57 -49.44 -7.87
CA ALA A 906 34.11 -50.72 -7.38
C ALA A 906 34.19 -50.85 -5.85
N ILE A 907 34.18 -49.72 -5.12
CA ILE A 907 34.28 -49.69 -3.65
C ILE A 907 33.01 -49.18 -2.98
N ALA A 908 31.96 -48.86 -3.75
CA ALA A 908 30.71 -48.38 -3.21
C ALA A 908 29.87 -49.53 -2.64
N ASP A 909 29.41 -49.36 -1.40
CA ASP A 909 28.48 -50.27 -0.75
C ASP A 909 27.40 -49.48 0.01
N GLY A 910 26.12 -49.82 -0.22
CA GLY A 910 24.98 -49.14 0.40
C GLY A 910 24.66 -47.76 -0.15
N VAL A 911 24.95 -47.48 -1.43
CA VAL A 911 24.75 -46.17 -2.08
C VAL A 911 23.57 -46.21 -3.06
N GLU A 912 22.72 -45.19 -3.06
CA GLU A 912 21.62 -44.99 -4.01
C GLU A 912 22.04 -43.95 -5.05
N VAL A 913 21.84 -44.26 -6.34
CA VAL A 913 22.21 -43.41 -7.46
C VAL A 913 20.98 -43.10 -8.29
N CYS A 914 20.67 -41.83 -8.46
CA CYS A 914 19.50 -41.35 -9.18
C CYS A 914 19.94 -40.52 -10.38
N PHE A 915 19.36 -40.80 -11.55
CA PHE A 915 19.60 -40.05 -12.78
C PHE A 915 18.38 -39.22 -13.12
N TYR A 916 18.58 -37.94 -13.39
CA TYR A 916 17.53 -36.99 -13.76
C TYR A 916 17.86 -36.30 -15.08
N ASP A 917 16.85 -35.96 -15.86
CA ASP A 917 17.02 -35.07 -17.02
C ASP A 917 17.08 -33.58 -16.62
N ASP A 918 17.21 -32.70 -17.61
CA ASP A 918 17.19 -31.23 -17.45
C ASP A 918 15.93 -30.68 -16.79
N PHE A 919 14.84 -31.45 -16.84
CA PHE A 919 13.52 -31.09 -16.32
C PHE A 919 13.27 -31.71 -14.94
N ARG A 920 14.30 -32.30 -14.32
CA ARG A 920 14.24 -33.03 -13.04
C ARG A 920 13.30 -34.26 -13.08
N ASN A 921 13.00 -34.80 -14.26
CA ASN A 921 12.32 -36.08 -14.37
C ASN A 921 13.30 -37.21 -14.02
N LEU A 922 12.88 -38.10 -13.11
CA LEU A 922 13.70 -39.25 -12.71
C LEU A 922 13.74 -40.29 -13.85
N LEU A 923 14.92 -40.47 -14.44
CA LEU A 923 15.18 -41.39 -15.54
C LEU A 923 15.48 -42.81 -15.04
N CYS A 924 16.27 -42.93 -13.97
CA CYS A 924 16.75 -44.21 -13.45
C CYS A 924 17.09 -44.11 -11.96
N VAL A 925 16.92 -45.22 -11.22
CA VAL A 925 17.37 -45.37 -9.83
C VAL A 925 18.09 -46.70 -9.69
N CYS A 926 19.31 -46.65 -9.16
CA CYS A 926 20.15 -47.82 -8.93
C CYS A 926 20.58 -47.89 -7.47
N HIS A 927 20.62 -49.10 -6.92
CA HIS A 927 21.23 -49.40 -5.63
C HIS A 927 22.57 -50.07 -5.86
N VAL A 928 23.65 -49.45 -5.40
CA VAL A 928 25.01 -49.99 -5.49
C VAL A 928 25.41 -50.64 -4.16
N ASN A 929 25.67 -51.95 -4.20
CA ASN A 929 26.17 -52.73 -3.07
C ASN A 929 27.40 -53.54 -3.52
N ASN A 930 28.51 -53.46 -2.77
CA ASN A 930 29.77 -54.14 -3.09
C ASN A 930 30.24 -54.00 -4.56
N GLY A 931 30.11 -52.82 -5.15
CA GLY A 931 30.51 -52.57 -6.55
C GLY A 931 29.67 -53.29 -7.60
N GLN A 932 28.45 -53.69 -7.25
CA GLN A 932 27.41 -54.16 -8.16
C GLN A 932 26.17 -53.29 -8.00
N HIS A 933 25.43 -53.05 -9.08
CA HIS A 933 24.22 -52.23 -9.03
C HIS A 933 22.98 -52.99 -9.45
N ASP A 934 21.88 -52.72 -8.76
CA ASP A 934 20.55 -53.23 -9.09
C ASP A 934 19.62 -52.07 -9.48
N TYR A 935 18.86 -52.25 -10.55
CA TYR A 935 17.88 -51.26 -11.00
C TYR A 935 16.61 -51.33 -10.15
N LEU A 936 16.31 -50.26 -9.40
CA LEU A 936 15.01 -50.09 -8.75
C LEU A 936 13.98 -49.47 -9.70
N LYS A 937 14.46 -48.66 -10.64
CA LYS A 937 13.68 -48.16 -11.77
C LYS A 937 14.51 -48.40 -13.03
N ALA A 938 13.98 -49.23 -13.94
CA ALA A 938 14.63 -49.50 -15.22
C ALA A 938 14.95 -48.18 -15.95
N PRO A 939 16.12 -48.08 -16.60
CA PRO A 939 16.56 -46.83 -17.20
C PRO A 939 15.61 -46.46 -18.35
N ASN A 940 14.90 -45.34 -18.19
CA ASN A 940 14.18 -44.71 -19.30
C ASN A 940 15.11 -43.71 -20.01
N ILE A 941 16.26 -44.24 -20.43
CA ILE A 941 17.31 -43.51 -21.15
C ILE A 941 17.29 -44.08 -22.56
N GLU A 942 16.19 -43.91 -23.28
CA GLU A 942 16.24 -44.01 -24.74
C GLU A 942 16.98 -42.76 -25.24
N LEU A 943 18.18 -42.97 -25.77
CA LEU A 943 19.00 -41.96 -26.41
C LEU A 943 18.77 -42.11 -27.92
N TYR A 944 18.34 -41.02 -28.56
CA TYR A 944 18.25 -40.81 -30.01
C TYR A 944 18.62 -42.01 -30.90
N SER A 945 17.65 -42.53 -31.65
CA SER A 945 17.95 -43.17 -32.93
C SER A 945 18.61 -42.14 -33.85
N GLN A 946 19.67 -42.55 -34.54
CA GLN A 946 20.38 -41.77 -35.55
C GLN A 946 19.39 -41.32 -36.64
N ASP A 947 18.90 -40.08 -36.56
CA ASP A 947 18.30 -39.37 -37.70
C ASP A 947 18.57 -37.86 -37.53
N LEU A 948 19.81 -37.48 -37.79
CA LEU A 948 20.21 -36.12 -38.17
C LEU A 948 21.16 -36.27 -39.36
N GLU A 949 20.59 -36.22 -40.57
CA GLU A 949 21.34 -35.80 -41.77
C GLU A 949 21.38 -34.25 -41.83
N PRO A 950 22.37 -33.66 -42.51
CA PRO A 950 23.15 -32.49 -42.04
C PRO A 950 22.45 -31.13 -42.08
#